data_AF-A0A1E4UZG6-F1
#
_entry.id   AF-A0A1E4UZG6-F1
#
_cell.length_a   1.000
_cell.length_b   1.000
_cell.length_c   1.000
_cell.angle_alpha   90.00
_cell.angle_beta   90.00
_cell.angle_gamma   90.00
#
_symmetry.space_group_name_H-M   'P 1'
#
loop_
_entity.id
_entity.type
_entity.pdbx_description
1 polymer ?
#
loop_
_entity_poly.entity_id
_entity_poly.type
_entity_poly.pdbx_seq_one_letter_code
_entity_poly.pdbx_strand_id
1 'polypeptide(L)'
;MDMDEVLKTFIAESQELLLQMEDALLQLEHTPGDADTINAIFRAAHTIKGSAGLFGLDLIVAFTHIAESVLDRVRSNELQFNAELTALFLQVGDHLARLIALVDAGADLNTLEVEVQATHETLSEQLSYYLAPATAAKPVASQPTRIERGNASGLSADHWHLSLRFGPDTLRNGMDPLGLFRYLNTFGRIVSIVPLLDRLPSAAEMDPETCYLGFEIAFASDADKATIDGTFEFVREDSLIRILPPHSKSDEYLELIRTLPEEDMRLGEILMRCGTLTAAELQEVLLAQVEGQQRDEAQPIGQVLMEQSLVQAPVIAAALQKQQQIKDNRSNENSLIRVDANKLDKLIDLVGELIIAGAGARMTAKNCGHSEMLEATELLSRLVEEVRDSALPLRMVQIGATFNRFQRVVRDVSKEIGKDISLSISGGETELDKSVVERMGDPLTHLVRNAMDHGIESLQTRQANGKPAQGNVCLNACHDGGNIIIEVTDDGGGLDPQRILAKARERGLVSDSQTLTEQEIFNLIFEPGFSTADQVSNLSGRGVGMDVVKRNISALRGTIELSSTLGQGTRVRIRLPLTLAIIDGFLVNVGQAGYVIPLEQVEECIELHSDSAITRGHLELHGQMLPVVRLRELFDDDSTPPRRESVVVVQQGGLRAGLVVDQLVGEFQTVIKPLGKVFAACRVLGGFTILGDGSVALILDIPRLLTQLAAPRSAVPFETKQSYAHE
;
A
#
# COMPACT_ATOMS: atom_id res chain seq x y z
N MET A 1 -7.60 -27.97 -12.92
CA MET A 1 -6.91 -26.82 -12.32
C MET A 1 -5.52 -27.29 -11.99
N ASP A 2 -4.51 -26.57 -12.45
CA ASP A 2 -3.11 -26.88 -12.15
C ASP A 2 -2.86 -26.61 -10.66
N MET A 3 -2.24 -27.54 -9.94
CA MET A 3 -2.08 -27.38 -8.48
C MET A 3 -1.15 -26.21 -8.12
N ASP A 4 -0.20 -25.94 -9.01
CA ASP A 4 0.71 -24.80 -8.89
C ASP A 4 -0.01 -23.44 -9.06
N GLU A 5 -1.05 -23.36 -9.90
CA GLU A 5 -1.82 -22.11 -10.05
C GLU A 5 -2.64 -21.79 -8.80
N VAL A 6 -3.19 -22.83 -8.16
CA VAL A 6 -4.01 -22.68 -6.95
C VAL A 6 -3.14 -22.37 -5.73
N LEU A 7 -1.95 -22.97 -5.64
CA LEU A 7 -0.96 -22.63 -4.61
C LEU A 7 -0.45 -21.18 -4.74
N LYS A 8 -0.18 -20.71 -5.97
CA LYS A 8 0.17 -19.30 -6.21
C LYS A 8 -0.92 -18.33 -5.80
N THR A 9 -2.18 -18.72 -6.00
CA THR A 9 -3.32 -17.91 -5.55
C THR A 9 -3.36 -17.82 -4.03
N PHE A 10 -3.14 -18.94 -3.32
CA PHE A 10 -3.01 -18.97 -1.86
C PHE A 10 -1.87 -18.10 -1.34
N ILE A 11 -0.70 -18.15 -1.99
CA ILE A 11 0.46 -17.33 -1.61
C ILE A 11 0.11 -15.84 -1.73
N ALA A 12 -0.48 -15.43 -2.85
CA ALA A 12 -0.89 -14.04 -3.07
C ALA A 12 -1.96 -13.59 -2.07
N GLU A 13 -2.97 -14.42 -1.81
CA GLU A 13 -4.03 -14.13 -0.84
C GLU A 13 -3.48 -14.04 0.59
N SER A 14 -2.58 -14.94 0.97
CA SER A 14 -1.97 -14.92 2.30
C SER A 14 -1.08 -13.70 2.51
N GLN A 15 -0.36 -13.24 1.47
CA GLN A 15 0.39 -11.99 1.52
C GLN A 15 -0.53 -10.78 1.68
N GLU A 16 -1.67 -10.76 1.00
CA GLU A 16 -2.69 -9.71 1.14
C GLU A 16 -3.29 -9.70 2.56
N LEU A 17 -3.64 -10.86 3.10
CA LEU A 17 -4.17 -11.00 4.47
C LEU A 17 -3.15 -10.60 5.54
N LEU A 18 -1.87 -10.91 5.34
CA LEU A 18 -0.81 -10.49 6.27
C LEU A 18 -0.61 -8.97 6.28
N LEU A 19 -0.72 -8.31 5.12
CA LEU A 19 -0.69 -6.85 5.04
C LEU A 19 -1.91 -6.23 5.74
N GLN A 20 -3.11 -6.80 5.55
CA GLN A 20 -4.30 -6.35 6.27
C GLN A 20 -4.17 -6.54 7.78
N MET A 21 -3.58 -7.66 8.22
CA MET A 21 -3.31 -7.93 9.62
C MET A 21 -2.33 -6.92 10.21
N GLU A 22 -1.26 -6.57 9.48
CA GLU A 22 -0.28 -5.55 9.87
C GLU A 22 -0.91 -4.16 10.02
N ASP A 23 -1.68 -3.71 9.03
CA ASP A 23 -2.38 -2.42 9.08
C ASP A 23 -3.35 -2.35 10.28
N ALA A 24 -4.09 -3.43 10.54
CA ALA A 24 -4.99 -3.50 11.68
C ALA A 24 -4.24 -3.50 13.03
N LEU A 25 -3.10 -4.18 13.13
CA LEU A 25 -2.25 -4.17 14.33
C LEU A 25 -1.71 -2.75 14.62
N LEU A 26 -1.34 -2.00 13.60
CA LEU A 26 -0.87 -0.62 13.72
C LEU A 26 -1.99 0.35 14.12
N GLN A 27 -3.21 0.15 13.61
CA GLN A 27 -4.39 0.91 14.02
C GLN A 27 -4.70 0.74 15.51
N LEU A 28 -4.59 -0.49 16.05
CA LEU A 28 -4.84 -0.77 17.47
C LEU A 28 -3.89 -0.03 18.43
N GLU A 29 -2.75 0.47 17.96
CA GLU A 29 -1.87 1.31 18.80
C GLU A 29 -2.50 2.67 19.12
N HIS A 30 -3.31 3.19 18.21
CA HIS A 30 -3.97 4.49 18.34
C HIS A 30 -5.33 4.36 19.02
N THR A 31 -6.01 3.22 18.83
CA THR A 31 -7.31 2.90 19.41
C THR A 31 -7.31 1.55 20.15
N PRO A 32 -6.67 1.45 21.33
CA PRO A 32 -6.62 0.20 22.08
C PRO A 32 -8.03 -0.24 22.51
N GLY A 33 -8.48 -1.40 22.01
CA GLY A 33 -9.80 -1.97 22.34
C GLY A 33 -10.86 -1.82 21.26
N ASP A 34 -10.51 -1.37 20.04
CA ASP A 34 -11.41 -1.43 18.90
C ASP A 34 -11.71 -2.89 18.53
N ALA A 35 -12.93 -3.33 18.83
CA ALA A 35 -13.37 -4.70 18.62
C ALA A 35 -13.39 -5.07 17.12
N ASP A 36 -13.65 -4.11 16.23
CA ASP A 36 -13.68 -4.36 14.79
C ASP A 36 -12.28 -4.63 14.25
N THR A 37 -11.28 -3.89 14.72
CA THR A 37 -9.87 -4.09 14.36
C THR A 37 -9.33 -5.41 14.92
N ILE A 38 -9.67 -5.76 16.17
CA ILE A 38 -9.30 -7.07 16.76
C ILE A 38 -9.91 -8.23 15.95
N ASN A 39 -11.18 -8.10 15.56
CA ASN A 39 -11.85 -9.10 14.73
C ASN A 39 -11.25 -9.20 13.33
N ALA A 40 -10.77 -8.09 12.75
CA ALA A 40 -10.08 -8.10 11.47
C ALA A 40 -8.76 -8.91 11.53
N ILE A 41 -7.95 -8.69 12.57
CA ILE A 41 -6.70 -9.43 12.81
C ILE A 41 -6.99 -10.92 12.99
N PHE A 42 -8.00 -11.26 13.79
CA PHE A 42 -8.43 -12.65 13.99
C PHE A 42 -8.87 -13.31 12.68
N ARG A 43 -9.69 -12.63 11.87
CA ARG A 43 -10.13 -13.14 10.56
C ARG A 43 -8.95 -13.39 9.63
N ALA A 44 -7.99 -12.46 9.56
CA ALA A 44 -6.82 -12.64 8.71
C ALA A 44 -6.01 -13.89 9.11
N ALA A 45 -5.69 -14.05 10.40
CA ALA A 45 -4.99 -15.23 10.91
C ALA A 45 -5.80 -16.53 10.68
N HIS A 46 -7.10 -16.51 10.96
CA HIS A 46 -7.99 -17.66 10.80
C HIS A 46 -8.08 -18.11 9.32
N THR A 47 -8.19 -17.16 8.38
CA THR A 47 -8.22 -17.46 6.95
C THR A 47 -6.88 -18.03 6.47
N ILE A 48 -5.74 -17.48 6.94
CA ILE A 48 -4.41 -18.04 6.61
C ILE A 48 -4.29 -19.48 7.11
N LYS A 49 -4.74 -19.79 8.32
CA LYS A 49 -4.76 -21.16 8.87
C LYS A 49 -5.61 -22.09 8.00
N GLY A 50 -6.84 -21.67 7.69
CA GLY A 50 -7.77 -22.46 6.89
C GLY A 50 -7.25 -22.76 5.49
N SER A 51 -6.75 -21.72 4.80
CA SER A 51 -6.19 -21.88 3.46
C SER A 51 -4.90 -22.70 3.47
N ALA A 52 -4.02 -22.54 4.47
CA ALA A 52 -2.81 -23.36 4.62
C ALA A 52 -3.13 -24.85 4.83
N GLY A 53 -4.22 -25.16 5.55
CA GLY A 53 -4.69 -26.52 5.78
C GLY A 53 -5.12 -27.24 4.49
N LEU A 54 -5.67 -26.51 3.51
CA LEU A 54 -6.07 -27.06 2.21
C LEU A 54 -4.87 -27.57 1.38
N PHE A 55 -3.66 -27.04 1.63
CA PHE A 55 -2.42 -27.43 0.94
C PHE A 55 -1.50 -28.31 1.79
N GLY A 56 -1.92 -28.76 2.98
CA GLY A 56 -1.12 -29.60 3.86
C GLY A 56 0.12 -28.90 4.44
N LEU A 57 0.07 -27.57 4.59
CA LEU A 57 1.17 -26.77 5.14
C LEU A 57 1.12 -26.79 6.68
N ASP A 58 1.32 -27.97 7.27
CA ASP A 58 1.07 -28.27 8.69
C ASP A 58 1.81 -27.33 9.65
N LEU A 59 3.04 -26.92 9.30
CA LEU A 59 3.83 -25.99 10.12
C LEU A 59 3.16 -24.60 10.22
N ILE A 60 2.60 -24.10 9.11
CA ILE A 60 1.90 -22.82 9.07
C ILE A 60 0.58 -22.94 9.84
N VAL A 61 -0.14 -24.06 9.67
CA VAL A 61 -1.38 -24.34 10.41
C VAL A 61 -1.14 -24.34 11.92
N ALA A 62 -0.13 -25.10 12.38
CA ALA A 62 0.20 -25.21 13.79
C ALA A 62 0.62 -23.87 14.40
N PHE A 63 1.48 -23.11 13.71
CA PHE A 63 1.91 -21.80 14.20
C PHE A 63 0.77 -20.79 14.27
N THR A 64 -0.05 -20.72 13.21
CA THR A 64 -1.18 -19.79 13.14
C THR A 64 -2.25 -20.13 14.19
N HIS A 65 -2.44 -21.41 14.51
CA HIS A 65 -3.32 -21.85 15.57
C HIS A 65 -2.90 -21.33 16.97
N ILE A 66 -1.60 -21.33 17.27
CA ILE A 66 -1.07 -20.76 18.52
C ILE A 66 -1.37 -19.25 18.58
N ALA A 67 -1.13 -18.54 17.48
CA ALA A 67 -1.41 -17.11 17.38
C ALA A 67 -2.93 -16.82 17.53
N GLU A 68 -3.78 -17.60 16.87
CA GLU A 68 -5.25 -17.49 16.95
C GLU A 68 -5.76 -17.72 18.38
N SER A 69 -5.19 -18.69 19.09
CA SER A 69 -5.54 -18.96 20.50
C SER A 69 -5.26 -17.76 21.41
N VAL A 70 -4.17 -17.02 21.14
CA VAL A 70 -3.85 -15.79 21.90
C VAL A 70 -4.81 -14.67 21.51
N LEU A 71 -5.14 -14.52 20.22
CA LEU A 71 -6.13 -13.55 19.75
C LEU A 71 -7.53 -13.84 20.31
N ASP A 72 -7.89 -15.11 20.52
CA ASP A 72 -9.15 -15.50 21.14
C ASP A 72 -9.28 -15.00 22.58
N ARG A 73 -8.20 -15.10 23.36
CA ARG A 73 -8.15 -14.52 24.72
C ARG A 73 -8.26 -13.00 24.71
N VAL A 74 -7.74 -12.35 23.66
CA VAL A 74 -7.93 -10.91 23.48
C VAL A 74 -9.39 -10.60 23.14
N ARG A 75 -10.01 -11.37 22.25
CA ARG A 75 -11.41 -11.24 21.83
C ARG A 75 -12.40 -11.49 22.97
N SER A 76 -12.05 -12.39 23.90
CA SER A 76 -12.83 -12.65 25.12
C SER A 76 -12.62 -11.61 26.24
N ASN A 77 -11.84 -10.56 25.99
CA ASN A 77 -11.41 -9.55 26.98
C ASN A 77 -10.61 -10.12 28.16
N GLU A 78 -10.03 -11.32 28.04
CA GLU A 78 -9.10 -11.87 29.03
C GLU A 78 -7.71 -11.24 28.94
N LEU A 79 -7.31 -10.84 27.73
CA LEU A 79 -6.09 -10.11 27.43
C LEU A 79 -6.45 -8.80 26.72
N GLN A 80 -5.63 -7.77 26.89
CA GLN A 80 -5.74 -6.53 26.12
C GLN A 80 -4.50 -6.38 25.23
N PHE A 81 -4.68 -5.85 24.02
CA PHE A 81 -3.57 -5.42 23.19
C PHE A 81 -2.82 -4.27 23.89
N ASN A 82 -1.67 -4.59 24.47
CA ASN A 82 -0.72 -3.63 24.97
C ASN A 82 0.46 -3.50 23.99
N ALA A 83 1.34 -2.53 24.21
CA ALA A 83 2.47 -2.27 23.31
C ALA A 83 3.39 -3.50 23.09
N GLU A 84 3.50 -4.39 24.09
CA GLU A 84 4.27 -5.62 24.03
C GLU A 84 3.58 -6.68 23.15
N LEU A 85 2.28 -6.92 23.35
CA LEU A 85 1.50 -7.88 22.58
C LEU A 85 1.35 -7.45 21.11
N THR A 86 1.14 -6.15 20.84
CA THR A 86 1.13 -5.65 19.46
C THR A 86 2.48 -5.88 18.78
N ALA A 87 3.60 -5.62 19.46
CA ALA A 87 4.93 -5.87 18.90
C ALA A 87 5.18 -7.36 18.64
N LEU A 88 4.70 -8.24 19.52
CA LEU A 88 4.76 -9.69 19.34
C LEU A 88 3.97 -10.11 18.09
N PHE A 89 2.74 -9.63 17.92
CA PHE A 89 1.91 -10.00 16.76
C PHE A 89 2.45 -9.46 15.42
N LEU A 90 3.15 -8.33 15.42
CA LEU A 90 3.90 -7.86 14.26
C LEU A 90 5.04 -8.83 13.89
N GLN A 91 5.76 -9.36 14.88
CA GLN A 91 6.78 -10.41 14.64
C GLN A 91 6.16 -11.74 14.17
N VAL A 92 4.98 -12.09 14.66
CA VAL A 92 4.21 -13.26 14.18
C VAL A 92 3.85 -13.10 12.71
N GLY A 93 3.37 -11.91 12.30
CA GLY A 93 3.07 -11.60 10.90
C GLY A 93 4.30 -11.75 9.98
N ASP A 94 5.45 -11.24 10.40
CA ASP A 94 6.71 -11.40 9.65
C ASP A 94 7.13 -12.85 9.51
N HIS A 95 7.04 -13.61 10.59
CA HIS A 95 7.41 -15.02 10.58
C HIS A 95 6.49 -15.82 9.65
N LEU A 96 5.19 -15.55 9.67
CA LEU A 96 4.24 -16.12 8.72
C LEU A 96 4.57 -15.74 7.27
N ALA A 97 4.88 -14.46 7.01
CA ALA A 97 5.31 -14.01 5.68
C ALA A 97 6.57 -14.74 5.21
N ARG A 98 7.53 -14.96 6.11
CA ARG A 98 8.76 -15.71 5.82
C ARG A 98 8.49 -17.17 5.51
N LEU A 99 7.60 -17.83 6.27
CA LEU A 99 7.20 -19.22 6.00
C LEU A 99 6.49 -19.34 4.64
N ILE A 100 5.59 -18.41 4.30
CA ILE A 100 4.91 -18.39 3.00
C ILE A 100 5.91 -18.14 1.85
N ALA A 101 6.89 -17.26 2.03
CA ALA A 101 7.93 -17.03 1.04
C ALA A 101 8.83 -18.28 0.81
N LEU A 102 9.05 -19.10 1.84
CA LEU A 102 9.75 -20.37 1.70
C LEU A 102 8.93 -21.38 0.89
N VAL A 103 7.59 -21.39 1.07
CA VAL A 103 6.68 -22.21 0.26
C VAL A 103 6.71 -21.77 -1.21
N ASP A 104 6.70 -20.46 -1.49
CA ASP A 104 6.80 -19.91 -2.85
C ASP A 104 8.13 -20.27 -3.53
N ALA A 105 9.22 -20.32 -2.75
CA ALA A 105 10.53 -20.77 -3.22
C ALA A 105 10.64 -22.30 -3.40
N GLY A 106 9.59 -23.07 -3.10
CA GLY A 106 9.57 -24.53 -3.19
C GLY A 106 10.39 -25.24 -2.10
N ALA A 107 10.65 -24.59 -0.97
CA ALA A 107 11.40 -25.18 0.14
C ALA A 107 10.52 -26.13 0.97
N ASP A 108 11.12 -27.21 1.47
CA ASP A 108 10.46 -28.12 2.41
C ASP A 108 10.48 -27.51 3.82
N LEU A 109 9.29 -27.19 4.34
CA LEU A 109 9.10 -26.64 5.68
C LEU A 109 9.51 -27.61 6.80
N ASN A 110 9.76 -28.89 6.51
CA ASN A 110 10.32 -29.83 7.47
C ASN A 110 11.84 -29.67 7.67
N THR A 111 12.51 -28.91 6.80
CA THR A 111 13.96 -28.64 6.84
C THR A 111 14.23 -27.14 6.82
N LEU A 112 13.79 -26.43 7.87
CA LEU A 112 14.04 -25.01 8.01
C LEU A 112 15.53 -24.70 8.22
N GLU A 113 15.97 -23.54 7.70
CA GLU A 113 17.25 -22.95 8.06
C GLU A 113 17.32 -22.70 9.57
N VAL A 114 18.52 -22.83 10.16
CA VAL A 114 18.75 -22.74 11.62
C VAL A 114 18.19 -21.42 12.20
N GLU A 115 18.31 -20.32 11.48
CA GLU A 115 17.81 -19.00 11.91
C GLU A 115 16.27 -18.93 11.93
N VAL A 116 15.61 -19.52 10.93
CA VAL A 116 14.14 -19.54 10.83
C VAL A 116 13.55 -20.47 11.89
N GLN A 117 14.18 -21.62 12.15
CA GLN A 117 13.79 -22.55 13.21
C GLN A 117 13.91 -21.90 14.60
N ALA A 118 15.02 -21.21 14.88
CA ALA A 118 15.21 -20.52 16.16
C ALA A 118 14.16 -19.41 16.39
N THR A 119 13.82 -18.67 15.33
CA THR A 119 12.76 -17.64 15.37
C THR A 119 11.39 -18.27 15.62
N HIS A 120 11.08 -19.36 14.93
CA HIS A 120 9.82 -20.11 15.12
C HIS A 120 9.64 -20.60 16.56
N GLU A 121 10.67 -21.20 17.15
CA GLU A 121 10.66 -21.69 18.52
C GLU A 121 10.49 -20.54 19.52
N THR A 122 11.25 -19.45 19.35
CA THR A 122 11.19 -18.27 20.23
C THR A 122 9.80 -17.64 20.25
N LEU A 123 9.20 -17.42 19.06
CA LEU A 123 7.86 -16.82 18.96
C LEU A 123 6.78 -17.77 19.50
N SER A 124 6.91 -19.07 19.26
CA SER A 124 5.97 -20.06 19.79
C SER A 124 5.99 -20.10 21.33
N GLU A 125 7.17 -20.04 21.94
CA GLU A 125 7.31 -19.93 23.40
C GLU A 125 6.70 -18.63 23.94
N GLN A 126 6.96 -17.49 23.30
CA GLN A 126 6.41 -16.19 23.71
C GLN A 126 4.89 -16.15 23.61
N LEU A 127 4.30 -16.69 22.54
CA LEU A 127 2.84 -16.82 22.43
C LEU A 127 2.27 -17.79 23.47
N SER A 128 2.95 -18.90 23.73
CA SER A 128 2.52 -19.89 24.73
C SER A 128 2.49 -19.32 26.15
N TYR A 129 3.37 -18.35 26.47
CA TYR A 129 3.31 -17.61 27.74
C TYR A 129 1.96 -16.90 27.93
N TYR A 130 1.38 -16.34 26.86
CA TYR A 130 0.06 -15.72 26.87
C TYR A 130 -1.10 -16.73 26.88
N LEU A 131 -0.85 -18.02 26.74
CA LEU A 131 -1.84 -19.09 26.86
C LEU A 131 -1.82 -19.76 28.24
N ALA A 132 -0.79 -19.52 29.06
CA ALA A 132 -0.71 -20.09 30.40
C ALA A 132 -1.81 -19.54 31.31
N PRO A 133 -2.43 -20.39 32.16
CA PRO A 133 -3.34 -19.92 33.20
C PRO A 133 -2.55 -19.06 34.21
N ALA A 134 -3.01 -17.82 34.41
CA ALA A 134 -2.40 -16.89 35.33
C ALA A 134 -2.28 -17.52 36.73
N THR A 135 -1.05 -17.71 37.18
CA THR A 135 -0.76 -18.19 38.53
C THR A 135 -1.13 -17.09 39.54
N ALA A 136 -2.25 -17.32 40.22
CA ALA A 136 -2.66 -16.78 41.53
C ALA A 136 -2.03 -15.44 41.95
N ALA A 137 -2.65 -14.34 41.54
CA ALA A 137 -2.62 -13.08 42.27
C ALA A 137 -3.99 -12.82 42.92
N LYS A 138 -3.97 -12.48 44.21
CA LYS A 138 -5.12 -12.41 45.14
C LYS A 138 -6.30 -11.55 44.64
N PRO A 139 -7.56 -11.90 44.94
CA PRO A 139 -8.70 -11.07 44.61
C PRO A 139 -8.74 -9.81 45.48
N VAL A 140 -8.68 -8.65 44.85
CA VAL A 140 -9.17 -7.39 45.45
C VAL A 140 -10.68 -7.38 45.27
N ALA A 141 -11.39 -7.24 46.38
CA ALA A 141 -12.84 -7.31 46.46
C ALA A 141 -13.52 -6.24 45.58
N SER A 142 -14.28 -6.69 44.58
CA SER A 142 -15.36 -5.93 43.96
C SER A 142 -16.68 -6.31 44.65
N GLN A 143 -17.36 -5.31 45.20
CA GLN A 143 -18.65 -5.43 45.86
C GLN A 143 -19.74 -5.93 44.90
N PRO A 144 -20.77 -6.65 45.39
CA PRO A 144 -21.86 -7.13 44.55
C PRO A 144 -22.75 -5.97 44.10
N THR A 145 -22.81 -5.72 42.80
CA THR A 145 -23.81 -4.84 42.20
C THR A 145 -25.18 -5.48 42.33
N ARG A 146 -26.03 -4.81 43.10
CA ARG A 146 -27.44 -5.08 43.36
C ARG A 146 -28.21 -5.18 42.04
N ILE A 147 -28.93 -6.30 41.85
CA ILE A 147 -29.90 -6.50 40.77
C ILE A 147 -31.03 -5.49 40.92
N GLU A 148 -31.13 -4.54 39.99
CA GLU A 148 -32.34 -3.73 39.81
C GLU A 148 -33.36 -4.54 39.00
N ARG A 149 -34.48 -4.88 39.66
CA ARG A 149 -35.67 -5.40 39.00
C ARG A 149 -36.44 -4.24 38.38
N GLY A 150 -36.46 -4.17 37.05
CA GLY A 150 -37.36 -3.31 36.31
C GLY A 150 -38.69 -4.03 36.04
N ASN A 151 -39.78 -3.59 36.68
CA ASN A 151 -41.13 -3.89 36.24
C ASN A 151 -41.52 -2.87 35.16
N ALA A 152 -41.90 -3.32 33.95
CA ALA A 152 -43.20 -3.02 33.31
C ALA A 152 -43.22 -3.37 31.81
N SER A 153 -44.14 -4.30 31.49
CA SER A 153 -44.98 -4.38 30.27
C SER A 153 -44.32 -4.41 28.88
N GLY A 154 -44.13 -5.63 28.39
CA GLY A 154 -43.98 -6.03 26.99
C GLY A 154 -43.48 -7.48 27.00
N LEU A 155 -44.20 -8.42 26.41
CA LEU A 155 -43.98 -9.87 26.51
C LEU A 155 -42.52 -10.26 26.16
N SER A 156 -41.64 -10.25 27.16
CA SER A 156 -40.30 -10.80 27.11
C SER A 156 -40.38 -12.26 27.54
N ALA A 157 -39.82 -13.17 26.75
CA ALA A 157 -39.74 -14.57 27.17
C ALA A 157 -38.95 -14.68 28.48
N ASP A 158 -39.55 -15.32 29.50
CA ASP A 158 -38.92 -15.64 30.80
C ASP A 158 -37.84 -16.76 30.67
N HIS A 159 -37.30 -16.98 29.46
CA HIS A 159 -36.49 -18.14 29.11
C HIS A 159 -35.28 -17.71 28.27
N TRP A 160 -34.18 -18.45 28.39
CA TRP A 160 -33.02 -18.34 27.50
C TRP A 160 -33.43 -18.78 26.09
N HIS A 161 -32.88 -18.13 25.08
CA HIS A 161 -33.03 -18.57 23.69
C HIS A 161 -31.71 -19.12 23.17
N LEU A 162 -31.70 -20.39 22.78
CA LEU A 162 -30.54 -21.09 22.21
C LEU A 162 -30.79 -21.32 20.73
N SER A 163 -29.99 -20.66 19.89
CA SER A 163 -29.99 -20.87 18.44
C SER A 163 -28.79 -21.71 18.07
N LEU A 164 -29.06 -22.94 17.60
CA LEU A 164 -28.06 -23.96 17.36
C LEU A 164 -28.03 -24.33 15.88
N ARG A 165 -26.88 -24.24 15.23
CA ARG A 165 -26.62 -24.76 13.89
C ARG A 165 -25.39 -25.65 13.95
N PHE A 166 -25.59 -26.95 13.89
CA PHE A 166 -24.48 -27.90 13.91
C PHE A 166 -23.72 -27.89 12.57
N GLY A 167 -22.42 -28.16 12.63
CA GLY A 167 -21.60 -28.36 11.44
C GLY A 167 -21.99 -29.64 10.68
N PRO A 168 -21.72 -29.71 9.36
CA PRO A 168 -22.10 -30.87 8.54
C PRO A 168 -21.49 -32.18 9.08
N ASP A 169 -20.26 -32.12 9.61
CA ASP A 169 -19.53 -33.30 10.10
C ASP A 169 -19.79 -33.60 11.58
N THR A 170 -20.72 -32.91 12.25
CA THR A 170 -21.04 -33.13 13.68
C THR A 170 -21.33 -34.60 13.99
N LEU A 171 -22.12 -35.26 13.14
CA LEU A 171 -22.44 -36.69 13.31
C LEU A 171 -21.24 -37.58 12.95
N ARG A 172 -20.44 -37.24 11.93
CA ARG A 172 -19.22 -37.97 11.55
C ARG A 172 -18.17 -37.96 12.66
N ASN A 173 -18.10 -36.85 13.39
CA ASN A 173 -17.21 -36.68 14.54
C ASN A 173 -17.73 -37.42 15.81
N GLY A 174 -18.83 -38.17 15.69
CA GLY A 174 -19.41 -38.97 16.77
C GLY A 174 -20.24 -38.17 17.79
N MET A 175 -20.56 -36.91 17.48
CA MET A 175 -21.32 -36.03 18.37
C MET A 175 -22.82 -36.11 18.07
N ASP A 176 -23.62 -36.37 19.09
CA ASP A 176 -25.09 -36.46 18.99
C ASP A 176 -25.76 -35.21 19.61
N PRO A 177 -26.41 -34.35 18.80
CA PRO A 177 -27.19 -33.20 19.27
C PRO A 177 -28.22 -33.54 20.36
N LEU A 178 -28.83 -34.73 20.31
CA LEU A 178 -29.78 -35.15 21.35
C LEU A 178 -29.09 -35.36 22.70
N GLY A 179 -27.84 -35.81 22.71
CA GLY A 179 -27.02 -35.92 23.92
C GLY A 179 -26.86 -34.58 24.64
N LEU A 180 -26.65 -33.50 23.87
CA LEU A 180 -26.54 -32.14 24.38
C LEU A 180 -27.86 -31.67 25.01
N PHE A 181 -29.01 -31.96 24.38
CA PHE A 181 -30.32 -31.60 24.92
C PHE A 181 -30.65 -32.38 26.19
N ARG A 182 -30.21 -33.63 26.30
CA ARG A 182 -30.31 -34.41 27.53
C ARG A 182 -29.46 -33.81 28.64
N TYR A 183 -28.26 -33.32 28.32
CA TYR A 183 -27.39 -32.65 29.27
C TYR A 183 -27.97 -31.31 29.73
N LEU A 184 -28.51 -30.47 28.84
CA LEU A 184 -29.21 -29.23 29.20
C LEU A 184 -30.36 -29.49 30.20
N ASN A 185 -31.11 -30.58 30.02
CA ASN A 185 -32.18 -30.97 30.94
C ASN A 185 -31.70 -31.43 32.34
N THR A 186 -30.38 -31.54 32.58
CA THR A 186 -29.85 -31.85 33.92
C THR A 186 -29.79 -30.63 34.84
N PHE A 187 -29.71 -29.41 34.28
CA PHE A 187 -29.63 -28.15 35.03
C PHE A 187 -30.60 -27.07 34.51
N GLY A 188 -31.57 -27.46 33.69
CA GLY A 188 -32.65 -26.61 33.24
C GLY A 188 -33.77 -27.42 32.59
N ARG A 189 -34.71 -26.73 31.98
CA ARG A 189 -35.85 -27.34 31.30
C ARG A 189 -36.02 -26.73 29.92
N ILE A 190 -36.02 -27.57 28.90
CA ILE A 190 -36.40 -27.13 27.55
C ILE A 190 -37.92 -26.93 27.50
N VAL A 191 -38.35 -25.71 27.19
CA VAL A 191 -39.75 -25.28 27.12
C VAL A 191 -40.32 -25.51 25.73
N SER A 192 -39.55 -25.19 24.69
CA SER A 192 -39.89 -25.47 23.29
C SER A 192 -38.63 -25.77 22.48
N ILE A 193 -38.80 -26.56 21.42
CA ILE A 193 -37.78 -26.83 20.41
C ILE A 193 -38.44 -26.70 19.04
N VAL A 194 -37.83 -25.89 18.16
CA VAL A 194 -38.22 -25.78 16.76
C VAL A 194 -37.05 -26.27 15.90
N PRO A 195 -37.21 -27.37 15.14
CA PRO A 195 -36.19 -27.81 14.21
C PRO A 195 -36.20 -26.91 12.96
N LEU A 196 -35.02 -26.64 12.42
CA LEU A 196 -34.81 -25.87 11.21
C LEU A 196 -34.30 -26.79 10.11
N LEU A 197 -34.99 -26.73 8.96
CA LEU A 197 -34.84 -27.67 7.86
C LEU A 197 -34.18 -27.03 6.63
N ASP A 198 -33.70 -25.79 6.75
CA ASP A 198 -33.23 -24.97 5.63
C ASP A 198 -32.05 -25.58 4.88
N ARG A 199 -31.28 -26.46 5.54
CA ARG A 199 -30.12 -27.15 4.98
C ARG A 199 -30.43 -28.58 4.52
N LEU A 200 -31.69 -29.03 4.58
CA LEU A 200 -32.07 -30.38 4.20
C LEU A 200 -32.09 -30.53 2.67
N PRO A 201 -31.23 -31.37 2.07
CA PRO A 201 -31.21 -31.56 0.61
C PRO A 201 -32.39 -32.45 0.16
N SER A 202 -32.52 -32.62 -1.15
CA SER A 202 -33.47 -33.58 -1.72
C SER A 202 -33.14 -35.01 -1.26
N ALA A 203 -34.16 -35.89 -1.17
CA ALA A 203 -33.97 -37.24 -0.64
C ALA A 203 -32.93 -38.08 -1.41
N ALA A 204 -32.65 -37.75 -2.67
CA ALA A 204 -31.64 -38.44 -3.49
C ALA A 204 -30.20 -37.98 -3.21
N GLU A 205 -30.02 -36.78 -2.65
CA GLU A 205 -28.73 -36.14 -2.38
C GLU A 205 -28.39 -36.14 -0.88
N MET A 206 -29.25 -36.73 -0.07
CA MET A 206 -29.11 -36.78 1.38
C MET A 206 -28.05 -37.81 1.78
N ASP A 207 -27.01 -37.35 2.49
CA ASP A 207 -26.04 -38.22 3.14
C ASP A 207 -26.46 -38.48 4.60
N PRO A 208 -26.75 -39.74 4.99
CA PRO A 208 -27.18 -40.06 6.35
C PRO A 208 -26.12 -39.78 7.43
N GLU A 209 -24.86 -39.54 7.07
CA GLU A 209 -23.78 -39.23 8.02
C GLU A 209 -23.61 -37.72 8.28
N THR A 210 -24.37 -36.87 7.59
CA THR A 210 -24.25 -35.40 7.70
C THR A 210 -25.36 -34.80 8.58
N CYS A 211 -25.00 -33.84 9.45
CA CYS A 211 -25.99 -33.12 10.26
C CYS A 211 -26.58 -31.92 9.51
N TYR A 212 -27.83 -32.05 9.04
CA TYR A 212 -28.53 -30.96 8.34
C TYR A 212 -29.45 -30.12 9.25
N LEU A 213 -29.74 -30.59 10.46
CA LEU A 213 -30.75 -30.00 11.33
C LEU A 213 -30.19 -28.86 12.19
N GLY A 214 -30.84 -27.70 12.14
CA GLY A 214 -30.69 -26.64 13.13
C GLY A 214 -31.79 -26.71 14.19
N PHE A 215 -31.61 -26.02 15.31
CA PHE A 215 -32.60 -25.97 16.38
C PHE A 215 -32.69 -24.57 16.99
N GLU A 216 -33.92 -24.13 17.24
CA GLU A 216 -34.22 -23.00 18.11
C GLU A 216 -34.86 -23.54 19.40
N ILE A 217 -34.28 -23.19 20.54
CA ILE A 217 -34.67 -23.76 21.84
C ILE A 217 -35.00 -22.64 22.81
N ALA A 218 -36.20 -22.68 23.38
CA ALA A 218 -36.52 -21.92 24.58
C ALA A 218 -36.13 -22.75 25.81
N PHE A 219 -35.17 -22.26 26.60
CA PHE A 219 -34.57 -22.97 27.72
C PHE A 219 -34.79 -22.22 29.03
N ALA A 220 -35.55 -22.81 29.94
CA ALA A 220 -35.76 -22.27 31.28
C ALA A 220 -34.68 -22.82 32.22
N SER A 221 -33.78 -21.95 32.70
CA SER A 221 -32.74 -22.32 33.66
C SER A 221 -32.31 -21.11 34.47
N ASP A 222 -31.97 -21.37 35.74
CA ASP A 222 -31.35 -20.40 36.64
C ASP A 222 -29.81 -20.37 36.49
N ALA A 223 -29.25 -21.18 35.59
CA ALA A 223 -27.81 -21.21 35.31
C ALA A 223 -27.33 -19.94 34.60
N ASP A 224 -26.07 -19.56 34.82
CA ASP A 224 -25.45 -18.45 34.12
C ASP A 224 -25.11 -18.81 32.66
N LYS A 225 -24.86 -17.77 31.85
CA LYS A 225 -24.56 -17.95 30.42
C LYS A 225 -23.38 -18.91 30.21
N ALA A 226 -22.31 -18.76 31.01
CA ALA A 226 -21.10 -19.57 30.90
C ALA A 226 -21.37 -21.07 31.11
N THR A 227 -22.24 -21.43 32.07
CA THR A 227 -22.64 -22.84 32.31
C THR A 227 -23.41 -23.42 31.13
N ILE A 228 -24.32 -22.64 30.52
CA ILE A 228 -25.08 -23.08 29.34
C ILE A 228 -24.14 -23.19 28.13
N ASP A 229 -23.22 -22.23 27.99
CA ASP A 229 -22.22 -22.13 26.92
C ASP A 229 -21.26 -23.33 26.89
N GLY A 230 -20.77 -23.74 28.07
CA GLY A 230 -19.89 -24.90 28.24
C GLY A 230 -20.52 -26.23 27.84
N THR A 231 -21.85 -26.33 27.73
CA THR A 231 -22.51 -27.54 27.20
C THR A 231 -22.09 -27.84 25.75
N PHE A 232 -21.69 -26.80 25.02
CA PHE A 232 -21.46 -26.87 23.58
C PHE A 232 -19.99 -26.85 23.18
N GLU A 233 -19.06 -26.88 24.15
CA GLU A 233 -17.61 -26.76 23.91
C GLU A 233 -17.11 -27.76 22.86
N PHE A 234 -17.57 -29.01 22.93
CA PHE A 234 -17.15 -30.11 22.03
C PHE A 234 -17.68 -30.02 20.59
N VAL A 235 -18.60 -29.12 20.29
CA VAL A 235 -19.18 -28.95 18.94
C VAL A 235 -19.01 -27.53 18.41
N ARG A 236 -18.40 -26.62 19.19
CA ARG A 236 -18.37 -25.18 18.92
C ARG A 236 -17.57 -24.79 17.68
N GLU A 237 -16.47 -25.50 17.41
CA GLU A 237 -15.54 -25.17 16.33
C GLU A 237 -16.22 -25.21 14.95
N ASP A 238 -17.14 -26.16 14.73
CA ASP A 238 -17.87 -26.34 13.47
C ASP A 238 -19.34 -25.91 13.54
N SER A 239 -19.82 -25.45 14.71
CA SER A 239 -21.23 -25.14 14.93
C SER A 239 -21.45 -23.68 15.29
N LEU A 240 -22.46 -23.06 14.67
CA LEU A 240 -22.89 -21.72 15.01
C LEU A 240 -23.90 -21.80 16.16
N ILE A 241 -23.44 -21.49 17.37
CA ILE A 241 -24.18 -21.62 18.62
C ILE A 241 -24.32 -20.26 19.26
N ARG A 242 -25.56 -19.83 19.52
CA ARG A 242 -25.87 -18.53 20.11
C ARG A 242 -26.79 -18.70 21.31
N ILE A 243 -26.44 -18.04 22.41
CA ILE A 243 -27.15 -18.11 23.70
C ILE A 243 -27.56 -16.70 24.10
N LEU A 244 -28.87 -16.45 24.13
CA LEU A 244 -29.45 -15.16 24.52
C LEU A 244 -30.10 -15.27 25.90
N PRO A 245 -29.82 -14.33 26.83
CA PRO A 245 -30.41 -14.32 28.17
C PRO A 245 -31.89 -13.88 28.16
N PRO A 246 -32.66 -14.23 29.21
CA PRO A 246 -34.01 -13.71 29.40
C PRO A 246 -34.00 -12.18 29.49
N HIS A 247 -34.99 -11.51 28.87
CA HIS A 247 -35.16 -10.05 28.87
C HIS A 247 -34.05 -9.21 28.19
N SER A 248 -33.34 -9.74 27.19
CA SER A 248 -32.33 -9.00 26.43
C SER A 248 -32.90 -7.70 25.82
N LYS A 249 -32.19 -6.59 26.03
CA LYS A 249 -32.58 -5.24 25.56
C LYS A 249 -32.37 -5.11 24.05
N SER A 250 -33.15 -4.23 23.42
CA SER A 250 -33.10 -3.90 21.98
C SER A 250 -31.69 -3.66 21.42
N ASP A 251 -30.73 -3.23 22.24
CA ASP A 251 -29.36 -2.91 21.84
C ASP A 251 -28.52 -4.14 21.45
N GLU A 252 -28.75 -5.31 22.08
CA GLU A 252 -28.02 -6.54 21.73
C GLU A 252 -28.47 -7.10 20.38
N TYR A 253 -29.74 -6.89 20.02
CA TYR A 253 -30.27 -7.23 18.69
C TYR A 253 -29.71 -6.33 17.59
N LEU A 254 -29.38 -5.06 17.90
CA LEU A 254 -28.76 -4.13 16.96
C LEU A 254 -27.31 -4.56 16.64
N GLU A 255 -26.53 -4.96 17.64
CA GLU A 255 -25.19 -5.53 17.45
C GLU A 255 -25.23 -6.85 16.66
N LEU A 256 -26.28 -7.66 16.88
CA LEU A 256 -26.46 -8.90 16.14
C LEU A 256 -26.72 -8.66 14.65
N ILE A 257 -27.49 -7.63 14.29
CA ILE A 257 -27.74 -7.25 12.89
C ILE A 257 -26.44 -6.74 12.22
N ARG A 258 -25.62 -6.00 12.96
CA ARG A 258 -24.34 -5.48 12.45
C ARG A 258 -23.35 -6.59 12.13
N THR A 259 -23.32 -7.63 12.97
CA THR A 259 -22.40 -8.78 12.89
C THR A 259 -22.85 -9.91 11.95
N LEU A 260 -24.04 -9.82 11.32
CA LEU A 260 -24.47 -10.81 10.33
C LEU A 260 -23.56 -10.81 9.08
N PRO A 261 -23.28 -12.00 8.50
CA PRO A 261 -22.50 -12.12 7.28
C PRO A 261 -23.21 -11.44 6.10
N GLU A 262 -22.44 -10.87 5.17
CA GLU A 262 -22.93 -10.10 4.01
C GLU A 262 -23.47 -11.01 2.89
N GLU A 263 -24.35 -11.96 3.22
CA GLU A 263 -25.05 -12.77 2.21
C GLU A 263 -26.32 -12.05 1.72
N ASP A 264 -26.81 -12.44 0.55
CA ASP A 264 -27.97 -11.85 -0.14
C ASP A 264 -29.27 -12.15 0.63
N MET A 265 -29.53 -11.41 1.71
CA MET A 265 -30.64 -11.66 2.63
C MET A 265 -31.79 -10.66 2.47
N ARG A 266 -33.02 -11.18 2.48
CA ARG A 266 -34.24 -10.36 2.56
C ARG A 266 -34.51 -9.91 3.99
N LEU A 267 -35.23 -8.81 4.17
CA LEU A 267 -35.55 -8.24 5.50
C LEU A 267 -36.09 -9.29 6.48
N GLY A 268 -37.00 -10.18 6.03
CA GLY A 268 -37.53 -11.27 6.85
C GLY A 268 -36.49 -12.33 7.25
N GLU A 269 -35.49 -12.59 6.42
CA GLU A 269 -34.40 -13.53 6.69
C GLU A 269 -33.38 -12.92 7.67
N ILE A 270 -33.09 -11.63 7.55
CA ILE A 270 -32.25 -10.88 8.49
C ILE A 270 -32.87 -10.92 9.89
N LEU A 271 -34.18 -10.65 10.00
CA LEU A 271 -34.92 -10.68 11.27
C LEU A 271 -35.07 -12.09 11.85
N MET A 272 -35.13 -13.12 11.00
CA MET A 272 -35.15 -14.53 11.41
C MET A 272 -33.79 -14.99 11.93
N ARG A 273 -32.69 -14.64 11.25
CA ARG A 273 -31.33 -14.95 11.72
C ARG A 273 -30.95 -14.18 12.98
N CYS A 274 -31.60 -13.06 13.25
CA CYS A 274 -31.47 -12.32 14.50
C CYS A 274 -32.33 -12.88 15.65
N GLY A 275 -33.15 -13.90 15.40
CA GLY A 275 -34.04 -14.48 16.41
C GLY A 275 -35.21 -13.59 16.82
N THR A 276 -35.44 -12.49 16.09
CA THR A 276 -36.55 -11.53 16.35
C THR A 276 -37.84 -11.91 15.68
N LEU A 277 -37.80 -12.86 14.74
CA LEU A 277 -38.96 -13.33 14.00
C LEU A 277 -38.82 -14.83 13.75
N THR A 278 -39.85 -15.62 14.06
CA THR A 278 -39.87 -17.04 13.74
C THR A 278 -40.33 -17.29 12.30
N ALA A 279 -40.05 -18.49 11.76
CA ALA A 279 -40.54 -18.88 10.44
C ALA A 279 -42.08 -18.88 10.34
N ALA A 280 -42.77 -19.23 11.42
CA ALA A 280 -44.24 -19.21 11.50
C ALA A 280 -44.79 -17.78 11.48
N GLU A 281 -44.21 -16.87 12.26
CA GLU A 281 -44.60 -15.45 12.30
C GLU A 281 -44.29 -14.75 10.96
N LEU A 282 -43.15 -15.05 10.34
CA LEU A 282 -42.83 -14.54 8.99
C LEU A 282 -43.86 -15.00 7.96
N GLN A 283 -44.31 -16.26 8.04
CA GLN A 283 -45.29 -16.81 7.11
C GLN A 283 -46.69 -16.21 7.32
N GLU A 284 -47.09 -15.95 8.57
CA GLU A 284 -48.33 -15.21 8.88
C GLU A 284 -48.29 -13.76 8.35
N VAL A 285 -47.15 -13.08 8.52
CA VAL A 285 -46.94 -11.72 8.00
C VAL A 285 -46.97 -11.69 6.46
N LEU A 286 -46.37 -12.68 5.80
CA LEU A 286 -46.41 -12.81 4.34
C LEU A 286 -47.82 -13.10 3.83
N LEU A 287 -48.59 -13.93 4.53
CA LEU A 287 -49.99 -14.20 4.20
C LEU A 287 -50.85 -12.93 4.39
N ALA A 288 -50.67 -12.20 5.49
CA ALA A 288 -51.34 -10.93 5.72
C ALA A 288 -50.98 -9.87 4.66
N GLN A 289 -49.73 -9.85 4.20
CA GLN A 289 -49.28 -8.98 3.11
C GLN A 289 -49.96 -9.33 1.77
N VAL A 290 -50.09 -10.62 1.45
CA VAL A 290 -50.77 -11.09 0.24
C VAL A 290 -52.27 -10.82 0.29
N GLU A 291 -52.91 -11.00 1.46
CA GLU A 291 -54.33 -10.64 1.65
C GLU A 291 -54.58 -9.13 1.56
N GLY A 292 -53.66 -8.30 2.06
CA GLY A 292 -53.69 -6.84 1.91
C GLY A 292 -53.48 -6.38 0.47
N GLN A 293 -52.57 -7.04 -0.27
CA GLN A 293 -52.36 -6.79 -1.71
C GLN A 293 -53.60 -7.11 -2.55
N GLN A 294 -54.41 -8.12 -2.16
CA GLN A 294 -55.68 -8.43 -2.82
C GLN A 294 -56.81 -7.41 -2.52
N ARG A 295 -56.64 -6.58 -1.47
CA ARG A 295 -57.56 -5.51 -1.08
C ARG A 295 -57.08 -4.11 -1.52
N ASP A 296 -56.09 -4.03 -2.41
CA ASP A 296 -55.47 -2.79 -2.91
C ASP A 296 -54.71 -1.97 -1.84
N GLU A 297 -54.38 -2.59 -0.69
CA GLU A 297 -53.59 -2.00 0.41
C GLU A 297 -52.21 -2.68 0.49
N ALA A 298 -51.35 -2.43 -0.50
CA ALA A 298 -50.01 -3.00 -0.54
C ALA A 298 -49.07 -2.31 0.47
N GLN A 299 -48.97 -2.86 1.68
CA GLN A 299 -48.03 -2.37 2.71
C GLN A 299 -46.67 -3.11 2.67
N PRO A 300 -45.54 -2.40 2.91
CA PRO A 300 -44.23 -3.02 3.10
C PRO A 300 -44.20 -3.96 4.31
N ILE A 301 -43.44 -5.05 4.21
CA ILE A 301 -43.37 -6.08 5.27
C ILE A 301 -42.90 -5.50 6.62
N GLY A 302 -42.02 -4.48 6.60
CA GLY A 302 -41.59 -3.77 7.81
C GLY A 302 -42.70 -2.96 8.51
N GLN A 303 -43.72 -2.50 7.78
CA GLN A 303 -44.89 -1.86 8.39
C GLN A 303 -45.83 -2.89 9.02
N VAL A 304 -46.09 -4.01 8.34
CA VAL A 304 -46.92 -5.11 8.86
C VAL A 304 -46.32 -5.70 10.14
N LEU A 305 -44.99 -5.87 10.19
CA LEU A 305 -44.25 -6.33 11.38
C LEU A 305 -44.35 -5.37 12.58
N MET A 306 -44.48 -4.07 12.30
CA MET A 306 -44.62 -3.02 13.33
C MET A 306 -46.06 -2.93 13.83
N GLU A 307 -47.05 -3.00 12.93
CA GLU A 307 -48.48 -2.96 13.27
C GLU A 307 -48.90 -4.18 14.09
N GLN A 308 -48.35 -5.36 13.78
CA GLN A 308 -48.59 -6.60 14.54
C GLN A 308 -47.77 -6.69 15.83
N SER A 309 -46.95 -5.68 16.16
CA SER A 309 -46.07 -5.64 17.35
C SER A 309 -45.11 -6.84 17.48
N LEU A 310 -44.75 -7.47 16.36
CA LEU A 310 -43.85 -8.63 16.31
C LEU A 310 -42.38 -8.20 16.43
N VAL A 311 -42.01 -7.05 15.84
CA VAL A 311 -40.64 -6.53 15.84
C VAL A 311 -40.64 -5.03 16.13
N GLN A 312 -39.71 -4.56 16.97
CA GLN A 312 -39.60 -3.15 17.31
C GLN A 312 -39.04 -2.31 16.15
N ALA A 313 -39.51 -1.07 15.99
CA ALA A 313 -39.08 -0.16 14.93
C ALA A 313 -37.55 0.04 14.78
N PRO A 314 -36.74 0.12 15.86
CA PRO A 314 -35.28 0.27 15.74
C PRO A 314 -34.61 -0.95 15.07
N VAL A 315 -35.11 -2.15 15.33
CA VAL A 315 -34.58 -3.41 14.80
C VAL A 315 -34.89 -3.54 13.31
N ILE A 316 -36.09 -3.14 12.89
CA ILE A 316 -36.49 -3.09 11.47
C ILE A 316 -35.63 -2.09 10.69
N ALA A 317 -35.36 -0.91 11.28
CA ALA A 317 -34.51 0.11 10.67
C ALA A 317 -33.06 -0.37 10.48
N ALA A 318 -32.48 -1.03 11.48
CA ALA A 318 -31.14 -1.60 11.38
C ALA A 318 -31.04 -2.71 10.33
N ALA A 319 -32.05 -3.59 10.26
CA ALA A 319 -32.08 -4.66 9.28
C ALA A 319 -32.22 -4.14 7.84
N LEU A 320 -32.99 -3.06 7.63
CA LEU A 320 -33.08 -2.35 6.35
C LEU A 320 -31.75 -1.68 5.96
N GLN A 321 -31.06 -1.06 6.91
CA GLN A 321 -29.75 -0.44 6.67
C GLN A 321 -28.70 -1.48 6.24
N LYS A 322 -28.65 -2.63 6.93
CA LYS A 322 -27.74 -3.73 6.59
C LYS A 322 -28.05 -4.30 5.20
N GLN A 323 -29.33 -4.45 4.84
CA GLN A 323 -29.72 -4.89 3.49
C GLN A 323 -29.26 -3.91 2.40
N GLN A 324 -29.36 -2.60 2.64
CA GLN A 324 -28.90 -1.59 1.69
C GLN A 324 -27.37 -1.62 1.54
N GLN A 325 -26.64 -1.79 2.64
CA GLN A 325 -25.17 -1.89 2.64
C GLN A 325 -24.67 -3.11 1.87
N ILE A 326 -25.30 -4.28 2.03
CA ILE A 326 -24.98 -5.49 1.25
C ILE A 326 -25.20 -5.26 -0.25
N LYS A 327 -26.26 -4.53 -0.61
CA LYS A 327 -26.58 -4.20 -2.00
C LYS A 327 -25.58 -3.21 -2.61
N ASP A 328 -25.16 -2.21 -1.84
CA ASP A 328 -24.18 -1.20 -2.27
C ASP A 328 -22.78 -1.82 -2.42
N ASN A 329 -22.33 -2.65 -1.47
CA ASN A 329 -21.07 -3.40 -1.56
C ASN A 329 -21.04 -4.31 -2.81
N ARG A 330 -22.12 -5.05 -3.07
CA ARG A 330 -22.23 -5.91 -4.27
C ARG A 330 -22.20 -5.12 -5.57
N SER A 331 -22.82 -3.93 -5.60
CA SER A 331 -22.77 -3.07 -6.78
C SER A 331 -21.35 -2.56 -7.07
N ASN A 332 -20.54 -2.37 -6.03
CA ASN A 332 -19.13 -2.00 -6.16
C ASN A 332 -18.24 -3.20 -6.52
N GLU A 333 -18.45 -4.38 -5.92
CA GLU A 333 -17.69 -5.60 -6.24
C GLU A 333 -17.95 -6.09 -7.67
N ASN A 334 -19.20 -6.07 -8.15
CA ASN A 334 -19.52 -6.40 -9.54
C ASN A 334 -18.98 -5.37 -10.54
N SER A 335 -18.48 -4.21 -10.09
CA SER A 335 -17.94 -3.16 -10.94
C SER A 335 -16.41 -3.17 -11.03
N LEU A 336 -15.71 -4.00 -10.26
CA LEU A 336 -14.25 -4.05 -10.22
C LEU A 336 -13.72 -5.32 -10.90
N ILE A 337 -12.85 -5.13 -11.90
CA ILE A 337 -12.21 -6.22 -12.63
C ILE A 337 -10.75 -6.30 -12.19
N ARG A 338 -10.33 -7.43 -11.62
CA ARG A 338 -8.91 -7.71 -11.35
C ARG A 338 -8.19 -7.96 -12.68
N VAL A 339 -7.14 -7.19 -12.96
CA VAL A 339 -6.34 -7.31 -14.18
C VAL A 339 -4.87 -7.58 -13.83
N ASP A 340 -4.25 -8.53 -14.52
CA ASP A 340 -2.82 -8.85 -14.38
C ASP A 340 -1.95 -7.64 -14.74
N ALA A 341 -0.97 -7.32 -13.90
CA ALA A 341 -0.10 -6.15 -14.07
C ALA A 341 0.66 -6.17 -15.41
N ASN A 342 1.09 -7.33 -15.90
CA ASN A 342 1.81 -7.44 -17.17
C ASN A 342 0.94 -7.07 -18.37
N LYS A 343 -0.39 -7.24 -18.27
CA LYS A 343 -1.32 -6.82 -19.32
C LYS A 343 -1.41 -5.30 -19.40
N LEU A 344 -1.39 -4.61 -18.26
CA LEU A 344 -1.35 -3.15 -18.21
C LEU A 344 -0.03 -2.62 -18.75
N ASP A 345 1.10 -3.23 -18.38
CA ASP A 345 2.41 -2.84 -18.92
C ASP A 345 2.43 -2.96 -20.45
N LYS A 346 1.93 -4.07 -20.99
CA LYS A 346 1.81 -4.25 -22.45
C LYS A 346 0.89 -3.22 -23.11
N LEU A 347 -0.20 -2.83 -22.43
CA LEU A 347 -1.10 -1.78 -22.93
C LEU A 347 -0.37 -0.45 -23.02
N ILE A 348 0.43 -0.08 -22.02
CA ILE A 348 1.24 1.14 -22.03
C ILE A 348 2.32 1.09 -23.11
N ASP A 349 2.97 -0.06 -23.32
CA ASP A 349 3.91 -0.23 -24.42
C ASP A 349 3.25 -0.02 -25.78
N LEU A 350 2.04 -0.56 -25.98
CA LEU A 350 1.26 -0.37 -27.21
C LEU A 350 0.80 1.07 -27.40
N VAL A 351 0.37 1.75 -26.34
CA VAL A 351 0.07 3.19 -26.38
C VAL A 351 1.33 3.97 -26.77
N GLY A 352 2.49 3.58 -26.24
CA GLY A 352 3.77 4.17 -26.61
C GLY A 352 4.12 3.96 -28.09
N GLU A 353 3.94 2.76 -28.63
CA GLU A 353 4.11 2.47 -30.06
C GLU A 353 3.09 3.24 -30.93
N LEU A 354 1.87 3.42 -30.44
CA LEU A 354 0.83 4.19 -31.12
C LEU A 354 1.17 5.68 -31.19
N ILE A 355 1.76 6.26 -30.14
CA ILE A 355 2.29 7.63 -30.15
C ILE A 355 3.37 7.77 -31.23
N ILE A 356 4.30 6.81 -31.32
CA ILE A 356 5.36 6.80 -32.35
C ILE A 356 4.76 6.71 -33.75
N ALA A 357 3.83 5.77 -33.97
CA ALA A 357 3.16 5.58 -35.25
C ALA A 357 2.32 6.81 -35.67
N GLY A 358 1.62 7.43 -34.71
CA GLY A 358 0.86 8.66 -34.92
C GLY A 358 1.74 9.85 -35.31
N ALA A 359 2.89 10.02 -34.64
CA ALA A 359 3.88 11.03 -35.00
C ALA A 359 4.43 10.81 -36.42
N GLY A 360 4.70 9.56 -36.81
CA GLY A 360 5.11 9.19 -38.16
C GLY A 360 4.06 9.48 -39.23
N ALA A 361 2.79 9.18 -38.93
CA ALA A 361 1.67 9.50 -39.80
C ALA A 361 1.54 11.02 -40.01
N ARG A 362 1.65 11.81 -38.94
CA ARG A 362 1.60 13.29 -39.00
C ARG A 362 2.75 13.85 -39.84
N MET A 363 3.96 13.33 -39.67
CA MET A 363 5.13 13.75 -40.45
C MET A 363 4.92 13.46 -41.95
N THR A 364 4.42 12.25 -42.27
CA THR A 364 4.12 11.86 -43.65
C THR A 364 3.02 12.74 -44.26
N ALA A 365 1.95 13.02 -43.52
CA ALA A 365 0.88 13.92 -43.96
C ALA A 365 1.40 15.33 -44.26
N LYS A 366 2.30 15.85 -43.41
CA LYS A 366 2.95 17.16 -43.61
C LYS A 366 3.82 17.19 -44.86
N ASN A 367 4.55 16.12 -45.13
CA ASN A 367 5.39 16.00 -46.33
C ASN A 367 4.56 15.87 -47.62
N CYS A 368 3.40 15.21 -47.55
CA CYS A 368 2.49 15.06 -48.69
C CYS A 368 1.71 16.34 -49.00
N GLY A 369 1.52 17.26 -48.03
CA GLY A 369 0.89 18.56 -48.24
C GLY A 369 -0.62 18.54 -48.52
N HIS A 370 -1.29 17.41 -48.26
CA HIS A 370 -2.75 17.28 -48.45
C HIS A 370 -3.52 17.69 -47.18
N SER A 371 -4.42 18.67 -47.30
CA SER A 371 -5.20 19.22 -46.16
C SER A 371 -6.04 18.15 -45.45
N GLU A 372 -6.74 17.29 -46.20
CA GLU A 372 -7.59 16.22 -45.63
C GLU A 372 -6.76 15.21 -44.83
N MET A 373 -5.53 14.92 -45.26
CA MET A 373 -4.64 14.00 -44.56
C MET A 373 -4.09 14.64 -43.28
N LEU A 374 -3.77 15.94 -43.31
CA LEU A 374 -3.37 16.69 -42.13
C LEU A 374 -4.48 16.71 -41.07
N GLU A 375 -5.71 17.02 -41.48
CA GLU A 375 -6.89 16.99 -40.60
C GLU A 375 -7.13 15.61 -40.00
N ALA A 376 -7.02 14.54 -40.80
CA ALA A 376 -7.16 13.17 -40.33
C ALA A 376 -6.05 12.78 -39.33
N THR A 377 -4.80 13.20 -39.56
CA THR A 377 -3.70 12.94 -38.62
C THR A 377 -3.79 13.75 -37.33
N GLU A 378 -4.39 14.95 -37.38
CA GLU A 378 -4.64 15.75 -36.19
C GLU A 378 -5.71 15.10 -35.31
N LEU A 379 -6.79 14.62 -35.93
CA LEU A 379 -7.82 13.83 -35.25
C LEU A 379 -7.23 12.56 -34.61
N LEU A 380 -6.37 11.84 -35.33
CA LEU A 380 -5.67 10.66 -34.81
C LEU A 380 -4.81 11.05 -33.60
N SER A 381 -4.03 12.13 -33.69
CA SER A 381 -3.18 12.59 -32.58
C SER A 381 -3.99 12.85 -31.31
N ARG A 382 -5.13 13.55 -31.45
CA ARG A 382 -6.05 13.80 -30.33
C ARG A 382 -6.63 12.52 -29.73
N LEU A 383 -7.05 11.55 -30.55
CA LEU A 383 -7.57 10.26 -30.06
C LEU A 383 -6.48 9.45 -29.34
N VAL A 384 -5.23 9.52 -29.81
CA VAL A 384 -4.10 8.87 -29.14
C VAL A 384 -3.84 9.51 -27.78
N GLU A 385 -3.94 10.84 -27.66
CA GLU A 385 -3.88 11.53 -26.36
C GLU A 385 -5.02 11.11 -25.43
N GLU A 386 -6.27 11.05 -25.91
CA GLU A 386 -7.42 10.60 -25.10
C GLU A 386 -7.23 9.14 -24.60
N VAL A 387 -6.72 8.24 -25.45
CA VAL A 387 -6.41 6.85 -25.06
C VAL A 387 -5.28 6.82 -24.03
N ARG A 388 -4.23 7.64 -24.19
CA ARG A 388 -3.13 7.74 -23.23
C ARG A 388 -3.62 8.22 -21.87
N ASP A 389 -4.38 9.30 -21.84
CA ASP A 389 -4.87 9.92 -20.61
C ASP A 389 -5.87 9.00 -19.88
N SER A 390 -6.58 8.13 -20.62
CA SER A 390 -7.44 7.09 -20.04
C SER A 390 -6.67 5.85 -19.58
N ALA A 391 -5.53 5.54 -20.20
CA ALA A 391 -4.72 4.36 -19.90
C ALA A 391 -3.81 4.56 -18.67
N LEU A 392 -3.27 5.77 -18.48
CA LEU A 392 -2.35 6.08 -17.38
C LEU A 392 -2.95 5.82 -15.99
N PRO A 393 -4.18 6.27 -15.66
CA PRO A 393 -4.81 6.03 -14.36
C PRO A 393 -4.96 4.54 -14.04
N LEU A 394 -5.12 3.67 -15.04
CA LEU A 394 -5.28 2.23 -14.82
C LEU A 394 -4.03 1.61 -14.15
N ARG A 395 -2.85 2.20 -14.34
CA ARG A 395 -1.58 1.73 -13.75
C ARG A 395 -1.28 2.36 -12.39
N MET A 396 -2.01 3.41 -12.01
CA MET A 396 -1.76 4.15 -10.80
C MET A 396 -2.20 3.37 -9.56
N VAL A 397 -1.43 3.51 -8.49
CA VAL A 397 -1.69 2.93 -7.18
C VAL A 397 -1.51 4.05 -6.16
N GLN A 398 -2.36 4.05 -5.13
CA GLN A 398 -2.25 5.00 -4.03
C GLN A 398 -0.97 4.74 -3.22
N ILE A 399 -0.20 5.79 -2.93
CA ILE A 399 1.04 5.65 -2.14
C ILE A 399 0.78 5.32 -0.66
N GLY A 400 -0.45 5.52 -0.17
CA GLY A 400 -0.85 5.35 1.23
C GLY A 400 -0.49 3.99 1.81
N ALA A 401 -0.68 2.91 1.06
CA ALA A 401 -0.29 1.56 1.50
C ALA A 401 1.22 1.44 1.78
N THR A 402 2.06 2.17 1.03
CA THR A 402 3.51 2.23 1.30
C THR A 402 3.83 3.09 2.51
N PHE A 403 3.07 4.17 2.73
CA PHE A 403 3.23 5.03 3.91
C PHE A 403 2.86 4.33 5.21
N ASN A 404 1.82 3.48 5.21
CA ASN A 404 1.42 2.72 6.40
C ASN A 404 2.53 1.79 6.90
N ARG A 405 3.27 1.14 5.99
CA ARG A 405 4.44 0.31 6.34
C ARG A 405 5.52 1.08 7.11
N PHE A 406 5.64 2.40 6.89
CA PHE A 406 6.61 3.21 7.63
C PHE A 406 6.22 3.47 9.07
N GLN A 407 4.94 3.34 9.47
CA GLN A 407 4.54 3.46 10.87
C GLN A 407 5.28 2.44 11.73
N ARG A 408 5.35 1.19 11.24
CA ARG A 408 6.08 0.12 11.89
C ARG A 408 7.58 0.39 11.96
N VAL A 409 8.19 0.78 10.84
CA VAL A 409 9.63 1.11 10.78
C VAL A 409 9.97 2.21 11.78
N VAL A 410 9.15 3.25 11.87
CA VAL A 410 9.33 4.34 12.84
C VAL A 410 9.20 3.83 14.26
N ARG A 411 8.25 2.92 14.55
CA ARG A 411 8.09 2.35 15.89
C ARG A 411 9.30 1.52 16.33
N ASP A 412 9.80 0.65 15.46
CA ASP A 412 10.91 -0.26 15.77
C ASP A 412 12.22 0.53 15.97
N VAL A 413 12.49 1.48 15.07
CA VAL A 413 13.67 2.34 15.14
C VAL A 413 13.58 3.32 16.33
N SER A 414 12.40 3.81 16.68
CA SER A 414 12.15 4.64 17.86
C SER A 414 12.53 3.91 19.16
N LYS A 415 12.13 2.63 19.29
CA LYS A 415 12.52 1.77 20.42
C LYS A 415 14.02 1.49 20.49
N GLU A 416 14.64 1.26 19.34
CA GLU A 416 16.07 0.98 19.24
C GLU A 416 16.95 2.17 19.64
N ILE A 417 16.61 3.37 19.18
CA ILE A 417 17.38 4.60 19.48
C ILE A 417 16.98 5.19 20.84
N GLY A 418 15.82 4.83 21.38
CA GLY A 418 15.30 5.32 22.66
C GLY A 418 14.79 6.76 22.59
N LYS A 419 14.23 7.18 21.46
CA LYS A 419 13.62 8.51 21.25
C LYS A 419 12.12 8.35 21.01
N ASP A 420 11.27 9.12 21.68
CA ASP A 420 9.82 9.11 21.43
C ASP A 420 9.50 9.90 20.14
N ILE A 421 8.97 9.23 19.12
CA ILE A 421 8.76 9.76 17.77
C ILE A 421 7.36 9.36 17.27
N SER A 422 6.60 10.33 16.79
CA SER A 422 5.34 10.14 16.05
C SER A 422 5.54 10.27 14.54
N LEU A 423 4.81 9.48 13.76
CA LEU A 423 4.73 9.61 12.30
C LEU A 423 3.38 10.20 11.91
N SER A 424 3.38 11.36 11.25
CA SER A 424 2.19 11.95 10.63
C SER A 424 2.20 11.73 9.12
N ILE A 425 1.16 11.12 8.57
CA ILE A 425 1.04 10.88 7.13
C ILE A 425 -0.05 11.79 6.57
N SER A 426 0.25 12.49 5.48
CA SER A 426 -0.72 13.27 4.71
C SER A 426 -0.62 12.96 3.22
N GLY A 427 -1.74 13.03 2.50
CA GLY A 427 -1.75 12.78 1.06
C GLY A 427 -1.48 11.33 0.65
N GLY A 428 -1.79 10.35 1.51
CA GLY A 428 -1.70 8.92 1.18
C GLY A 428 -2.58 8.51 -0.02
N GLU A 429 -3.63 9.28 -0.31
CA GLU A 429 -4.52 9.08 -1.47
C GLU A 429 -3.89 9.46 -2.81
N THR A 430 -2.69 10.05 -2.81
CA THR A 430 -1.99 10.47 -4.04
C THR A 430 -1.68 9.26 -4.91
N GLU A 431 -2.01 9.36 -6.18
CA GLU A 431 -1.86 8.29 -7.17
C GLU A 431 -0.46 8.35 -7.82
N LEU A 432 0.24 7.22 -7.79
CA LEU A 432 1.57 7.07 -8.40
C LEU A 432 1.66 5.79 -9.22
N ASP A 433 2.53 5.79 -10.23
CA ASP A 433 2.82 4.59 -11.01
C ASP A 433 3.37 3.48 -10.11
N LYS A 434 2.82 2.26 -10.22
CA LYS A 434 3.23 1.12 -9.40
C LYS A 434 4.75 0.89 -9.39
N SER A 435 5.42 1.04 -10.54
CA SER A 435 6.87 0.85 -10.64
C SER A 435 7.66 1.95 -9.92
N VAL A 436 7.11 3.16 -9.84
CA VAL A 436 7.66 4.27 -9.05
C VAL A 436 7.49 3.96 -7.57
N VAL A 437 6.31 3.51 -7.13
CA VAL A 437 6.03 3.16 -5.73
C VAL A 437 7.01 2.10 -5.21
N GLU A 438 7.20 1.02 -5.97
CA GLU A 438 8.13 -0.06 -5.62
C GLU A 438 9.58 0.42 -5.51
N ARG A 439 10.02 1.30 -6.42
CA ARG A 439 11.40 1.84 -6.42
C ARG A 439 11.61 2.96 -5.39
N MET A 440 10.55 3.60 -4.93
CA MET A 440 10.59 4.68 -3.92
C MET A 440 10.64 4.16 -2.48
N GLY A 441 10.27 2.90 -2.23
CA GLY A 441 10.29 2.31 -0.88
C GLY A 441 11.65 2.42 -0.19
N ASP A 442 12.73 1.99 -0.86
CA ASP A 442 14.09 2.05 -0.30
C ASP A 442 14.57 3.49 -0.03
N PRO A 443 14.50 4.45 -1.00
CA PRO A 443 14.82 5.86 -0.75
C PRO A 443 14.07 6.48 0.43
N LEU A 444 12.76 6.26 0.53
CA LEU A 444 11.94 6.83 1.60
C LEU A 444 12.28 6.23 2.96
N THR A 445 12.50 4.90 3.03
CA THR A 445 12.97 4.23 4.25
C THR A 445 14.22 4.91 4.79
N HIS A 446 15.17 5.21 3.91
CA HIS A 446 16.44 5.79 4.30
C HIS A 446 16.30 7.25 4.75
N LEU A 447 15.46 8.04 4.08
CA LEU A 447 15.16 9.43 4.50
C LEU A 447 14.46 9.49 5.87
N VAL A 448 13.46 8.64 6.08
CA VAL A 448 12.75 8.53 7.37
C VAL A 448 13.71 8.12 8.48
N ARG A 449 14.56 7.12 8.24
CA ARG A 449 15.58 6.72 9.21
C ARG A 449 16.55 7.85 9.54
N ASN A 450 17.05 8.57 8.54
CA ASN A 450 17.96 9.71 8.78
C ASN A 450 17.30 10.82 9.59
N ALA A 451 16.02 11.09 9.35
CA ALA A 451 15.23 12.01 10.16
C ALA A 451 15.17 11.54 11.63
N MET A 452 15.02 10.25 11.90
CA MET A 452 14.95 9.71 13.26
C MET A 452 16.33 9.63 13.97
N ASP A 453 17.35 9.14 13.27
CA ASP A 453 18.70 8.93 13.81
C ASP A 453 19.40 10.26 14.08
N HIS A 454 19.41 11.13 13.08
CA HIS A 454 20.20 12.36 13.08
C HIS A 454 19.36 13.63 13.19
N GLY A 455 18.14 13.65 12.66
CA GLY A 455 17.25 14.80 12.74
C GLY A 455 16.69 15.02 14.15
N ILE A 456 15.94 14.04 14.67
CA ILE A 456 15.27 14.15 15.97
C ILE A 456 16.30 14.12 17.11
N GLU A 457 16.29 15.18 17.92
CA GLU A 457 17.18 15.35 19.06
C GLU A 457 16.74 14.48 20.27
N SER A 458 17.62 14.28 21.24
CA SER A 458 17.28 13.59 22.49
C SER A 458 16.22 14.37 23.30
N LEU A 459 15.48 13.68 24.16
CA LEU A 459 14.44 14.30 25.02
C LEU A 459 14.99 15.46 25.87
N GLN A 460 16.22 15.32 26.40
CA GLN A 460 16.88 16.38 27.18
C GLN A 460 17.17 17.63 26.31
N THR A 461 17.68 17.41 25.10
CA THR A 461 17.99 18.49 24.14
C THR A 461 16.70 19.19 23.67
N ARG A 462 15.63 18.43 23.41
CA ARG A 462 14.33 18.99 23.00
C ARG A 462 13.72 19.87 24.10
N GLN A 463 13.76 19.41 25.36
CA GLN A 463 13.31 20.21 26.50
C GLN A 463 14.14 21.48 26.70
N ALA A 464 15.47 21.41 26.53
CA ALA A 464 16.35 22.57 26.61
C ALA A 464 16.04 23.61 25.51
N ASN A 465 15.65 23.14 24.32
CA ASN A 465 15.29 23.97 23.18
C ASN A 465 13.80 24.39 23.16
N GLY A 466 13.02 24.04 24.20
CA GLY A 466 11.59 24.40 24.30
C GLY A 466 10.66 23.66 23.33
N LYS A 467 11.10 22.52 22.79
CA LYS A 467 10.33 21.69 21.85
C LYS A 467 9.46 20.64 22.58
N PRO A 468 8.40 20.12 21.93
CA PRO A 468 7.64 18.99 22.44
C PRO A 468 8.53 17.78 22.75
N ALA A 469 8.19 17.00 23.79
CA ALA A 469 8.97 15.83 24.20
C ALA A 469 9.00 14.74 23.12
N GLN A 470 7.86 14.53 22.45
CA GLN A 470 7.73 13.65 21.29
C GLN A 470 8.22 14.39 20.03
N GLY A 471 9.11 13.75 19.26
CA GLY A 471 9.53 14.21 17.94
C GLY A 471 8.50 13.88 16.87
N ASN A 472 8.37 14.71 15.85
CA ASN A 472 7.44 14.43 14.75
C ASN A 472 8.19 14.28 13.42
N VAL A 473 7.93 13.17 12.74
CA VAL A 473 8.31 12.95 11.34
C VAL A 473 7.04 12.97 10.51
N CYS A 474 7.03 13.71 9.42
CA CYS A 474 5.90 13.89 8.53
C CYS A 474 6.23 13.39 7.13
N LEU A 475 5.36 12.53 6.59
CA LEU A 475 5.37 12.08 5.20
C LEU A 475 4.17 12.69 4.48
N ASN A 476 4.43 13.46 3.42
CA ASN A 476 3.41 14.09 2.62
C ASN A 476 3.57 13.72 1.14
N ALA A 477 2.47 13.50 0.43
CA ALA A 477 2.46 13.40 -1.03
C ALA A 477 1.37 14.28 -1.64
N CYS A 478 1.66 14.94 -2.76
CA CYS A 478 0.68 15.72 -3.50
C CYS A 478 1.01 15.83 -5.00
N HIS A 479 0.02 16.15 -5.82
CA HIS A 479 0.23 16.50 -7.23
C HIS A 479 0.48 18.00 -7.38
N ASP A 480 1.55 18.37 -8.10
CA ASP A 480 1.91 19.75 -8.44
C ASP A 480 2.38 19.84 -9.91
N GLY A 481 1.61 20.52 -10.76
CA GLY A 481 2.02 20.85 -12.13
C GLY A 481 2.53 19.65 -12.95
N GLY A 482 1.75 18.56 -13.03
CA GLY A 482 2.12 17.34 -13.78
C GLY A 482 3.22 16.50 -13.12
N ASN A 483 3.67 16.87 -11.92
CA ASN A 483 4.62 16.12 -11.12
C ASN A 483 3.95 15.65 -9.82
N ILE A 484 4.51 14.59 -9.25
CA ILE A 484 4.20 14.16 -7.88
C ILE A 484 5.30 14.69 -6.98
N ILE A 485 4.91 15.37 -5.91
CA ILE A 485 5.80 15.86 -4.87
C ILE A 485 5.64 14.95 -3.66
N ILE A 486 6.74 14.36 -3.21
CA ILE A 486 6.82 13.60 -1.97
C ILE A 486 7.73 14.37 -1.01
N GLU A 487 7.25 14.68 0.18
CA GLU A 487 7.98 15.45 1.18
C GLU A 487 8.18 14.61 2.45
N VAL A 488 9.42 14.60 2.94
CA VAL A 488 9.79 14.06 4.26
C VAL A 488 10.23 15.24 5.11
N THR A 489 9.48 15.54 6.18
CA THR A 489 9.79 16.66 7.08
C THR A 489 9.98 16.15 8.51
N ASP A 490 10.96 16.67 9.23
CA ASP A 490 11.15 16.45 10.67
C ASP A 490 11.16 17.78 11.44
N ASP A 491 10.85 17.72 12.74
CA ASP A 491 10.94 18.86 13.66
C ASP A 491 12.24 18.86 14.50
N GLY A 492 13.28 18.24 13.94
CA GLY A 492 14.55 17.96 14.59
C GLY A 492 15.47 19.17 14.79
N GLY A 493 16.74 18.89 15.07
CA GLY A 493 17.76 19.92 15.29
C GLY A 493 18.14 20.71 14.04
N GLY A 494 17.71 20.26 12.86
CA GLY A 494 18.12 20.81 11.58
C GLY A 494 19.60 20.53 11.27
N LEU A 495 20.02 20.93 10.07
CA LEU A 495 21.38 20.75 9.58
C LEU A 495 22.20 22.01 9.85
N ASP A 496 23.41 21.84 10.39
CA ASP A 496 24.34 22.93 10.61
C ASP A 496 25.18 23.19 9.34
N PRO A 497 24.93 24.31 8.61
CA PRO A 497 25.64 24.61 7.37
C PRO A 497 27.14 24.87 7.61
N GLN A 498 27.54 25.36 8.79
CA GLN A 498 28.96 25.60 9.10
C GLN A 498 29.71 24.29 9.26
N ARG A 499 29.12 23.30 9.93
CA ARG A 499 29.70 21.96 10.07
C ARG A 499 29.83 21.24 8.73
N ILE A 500 28.79 21.32 7.88
CA ILE A 500 28.82 20.72 6.54
C ILE A 500 29.94 21.35 5.70
N LEU A 501 30.04 22.68 5.70
CA LEU A 501 31.07 23.40 4.97
C LEU A 501 32.48 23.10 5.48
N ALA A 502 32.68 23.00 6.80
CA ALA A 502 33.96 22.63 7.39
C ALA A 502 34.40 21.21 6.96
N LYS A 503 33.48 20.23 7.01
CA LYS A 503 33.76 18.84 6.61
C LYS A 503 33.96 18.72 5.08
N ALA A 504 33.29 19.54 4.29
CA ALA A 504 33.51 19.63 2.84
C ALA A 504 34.89 20.21 2.49
N ARG A 505 35.37 21.20 3.25
CA ARG A 505 36.72 21.75 3.11
C ARG A 505 37.81 20.76 3.50
N GLU A 506 37.63 20.04 4.61
CA GLU A 506 38.55 18.97 5.03
C GLU A 506 38.73 17.89 3.95
N ARG A 507 37.64 17.59 3.22
CA ARG A 507 37.65 16.59 2.13
C ARG A 507 38.05 17.16 0.77
N GLY A 508 38.36 18.44 0.67
CA GLY A 508 38.77 19.09 -0.57
C GLY A 508 37.65 19.24 -1.62
N LEU A 509 36.38 19.12 -1.22
CA LEU A 509 35.22 19.32 -2.11
C LEU A 509 34.96 20.81 -2.39
N VAL A 510 35.34 21.69 -1.46
CA VAL A 510 35.14 23.14 -1.55
C VAL A 510 36.44 23.85 -1.20
N SER A 511 36.79 24.88 -1.98
CA SER A 511 37.97 25.71 -1.74
C SER A 511 37.74 26.67 -0.56
N ASP A 512 38.78 26.97 0.23
CA ASP A 512 38.66 27.88 1.40
C ASP A 512 38.16 29.29 1.03
N SER A 513 38.36 29.72 -0.22
CA SER A 513 37.94 31.02 -0.75
C SER A 513 36.54 31.04 -1.37
N GLN A 514 35.86 29.89 -1.47
CA GLN A 514 34.57 29.79 -2.15
C GLN A 514 33.42 30.07 -1.15
N THR A 515 32.59 31.06 -1.47
CA THR A 515 31.33 31.35 -0.76
C THR A 515 30.19 30.63 -1.46
N LEU A 516 29.59 29.68 -0.78
CA LEU A 516 28.42 28.93 -1.25
C LEU A 516 27.15 29.46 -0.59
N THR A 517 26.04 29.41 -1.31
CA THR A 517 24.70 29.60 -0.75
C THR A 517 24.31 28.43 0.17
N GLU A 518 23.37 28.64 1.08
CA GLU A 518 22.92 27.55 1.99
C GLU A 518 22.43 26.31 1.24
N GLN A 519 21.73 26.53 0.11
CA GLN A 519 21.21 25.44 -0.71
C GLN A 519 22.32 24.65 -1.42
N GLU A 520 23.39 25.33 -1.87
CA GLU A 520 24.58 24.66 -2.38
C GLU A 520 25.33 23.89 -1.29
N ILE A 521 25.38 24.42 -0.06
CA ILE A 521 25.98 23.72 1.09
C ILE A 521 25.20 22.43 1.40
N PHE A 522 23.88 22.48 1.42
CA PHE A 522 23.04 21.30 1.64
C PHE A 522 23.16 20.27 0.51
N ASN A 523 23.34 20.72 -0.73
CA ASN A 523 23.56 19.80 -1.86
C ASN A 523 24.83 18.95 -1.72
N LEU A 524 25.83 19.41 -0.96
CA LEU A 524 27.06 18.63 -0.68
C LEU A 524 26.78 17.33 0.09
N ILE A 525 25.65 17.23 0.80
CA ILE A 525 25.25 16.01 1.51
C ILE A 525 25.04 14.83 0.56
N PHE A 526 24.70 15.10 -0.70
CA PHE A 526 24.50 14.07 -1.70
C PHE A 526 25.78 13.66 -2.45
N GLU A 527 26.94 14.21 -2.10
CA GLU A 527 28.22 13.82 -2.72
C GLU A 527 28.65 12.41 -2.26
N PRO A 528 29.26 11.60 -3.15
CA PRO A 528 29.66 10.24 -2.82
C PRO A 528 30.54 10.15 -1.57
N GLY A 529 30.13 9.31 -0.62
CA GLY A 529 30.85 9.10 0.63
C GLY A 529 30.77 10.28 1.61
N PHE A 530 30.07 11.37 1.31
CA PHE A 530 29.85 12.47 2.25
C PHE A 530 28.91 12.02 3.37
N SER A 531 29.44 11.96 4.59
CA SER A 531 28.66 11.70 5.79
C SER A 531 29.17 12.61 6.90
N THR A 532 28.25 13.22 7.63
CA THR A 532 28.55 14.10 8.76
C THR A 532 28.92 13.30 10.01
N ALA A 533 28.66 11.99 10.07
CA ALA A 533 29.01 11.14 11.21
C ALA A 533 30.52 10.88 11.31
N ASP A 534 31.05 10.84 12.54
CA ASP A 534 32.47 10.54 12.81
C ASP A 534 32.74 9.03 13.00
N GLN A 535 31.68 8.22 13.15
CA GLN A 535 31.74 6.76 13.19
C GLN A 535 30.74 6.16 12.20
N VAL A 536 31.14 5.08 11.53
CA VAL A 536 30.25 4.25 10.72
C VAL A 536 29.36 3.48 11.68
N SER A 537 28.07 3.82 11.76
CA SER A 537 27.10 3.03 12.53
C SER A 537 26.95 1.65 11.87
N ASN A 538 27.05 0.59 12.68
CA ASN A 538 26.84 -0.80 12.25
C ASN A 538 25.42 -1.06 11.73
N LEU A 539 24.48 -0.13 11.93
CA LEU A 539 23.08 -0.28 11.54
C LEU A 539 22.79 0.04 10.07
N SER A 540 23.72 0.74 9.39
CA SER A 540 23.64 1.05 7.94
C SER A 540 24.27 -0.05 7.08
N GLY A 541 24.09 -1.32 7.47
CA GLY A 541 24.71 -2.54 6.93
C GLY A 541 24.51 -2.86 5.44
N ARG A 542 24.05 -1.91 4.62
CA ARG A 542 24.03 -2.02 3.14
C ARG A 542 24.81 -0.93 2.41
N GLY A 543 25.52 -0.02 3.11
CA GLY A 543 26.35 0.99 2.45
C GLY A 543 25.54 2.01 1.64
N VAL A 544 24.31 2.31 2.05
CA VAL A 544 23.41 3.26 1.36
C VAL A 544 23.62 4.64 1.98
N GLY A 545 24.32 5.52 1.26
CA GLY A 545 24.42 6.94 1.61
C GLY A 545 23.36 7.79 0.92
N MET A 546 23.32 9.09 1.24
CA MET A 546 22.46 10.07 0.55
C MET A 546 22.76 10.16 -0.95
N ASP A 547 23.97 9.82 -1.37
CA ASP A 547 24.37 9.67 -2.77
C ASP A 547 23.57 8.57 -3.49
N VAL A 548 23.32 7.43 -2.83
CA VAL A 548 22.50 6.35 -3.39
C VAL A 548 21.04 6.76 -3.51
N VAL A 549 20.51 7.50 -2.53
CA VAL A 549 19.15 8.06 -2.59
C VAL A 549 19.01 9.02 -3.77
N LYS A 550 19.93 9.97 -3.93
CA LYS A 550 19.93 10.89 -5.08
C LYS A 550 20.03 10.13 -6.39
N ARG A 551 20.91 9.13 -6.49
CA ARG A 551 21.05 8.31 -7.70
C ARG A 551 19.76 7.54 -8.03
N ASN A 552 19.09 6.96 -7.03
CA ASN A 552 17.84 6.22 -7.23
C ASN A 552 16.71 7.17 -7.69
N ILE A 553 16.59 8.34 -7.09
CA ILE A 553 15.61 9.37 -7.49
C ILE A 553 15.91 9.89 -8.89
N SER A 554 17.17 10.19 -9.21
CA SER A 554 17.57 10.61 -10.57
C SER A 554 17.36 9.51 -11.60
N ALA A 555 17.48 8.23 -11.23
CA ALA A 555 17.15 7.11 -12.13
C ALA A 555 15.64 7.03 -12.43
N LEU A 556 14.80 7.54 -11.53
CA LEU A 556 13.36 7.76 -11.75
C LEU A 556 13.08 9.11 -12.43
N ARG A 557 14.11 9.80 -12.93
CA ARG A 557 14.01 11.16 -13.50
C ARG A 557 13.41 12.17 -12.54
N GLY A 558 13.49 11.89 -11.24
CA GLY A 558 13.10 12.82 -10.22
C GLY A 558 14.22 13.76 -9.84
N THR A 559 13.85 14.86 -9.21
CA THR A 559 14.77 15.75 -8.50
C THR A 559 14.55 15.62 -7.00
N ILE A 560 15.62 15.84 -6.23
CA ILE A 560 15.59 15.89 -4.78
C ILE A 560 16.16 17.23 -4.32
N GLU A 561 15.43 17.88 -3.44
CA GLU A 561 15.79 19.16 -2.84
C GLU A 561 15.82 19.03 -1.32
N LEU A 562 16.82 19.64 -0.70
CA LEU A 562 16.98 19.65 0.75
C LEU A 562 16.88 21.09 1.26
N SER A 563 16.00 21.30 2.23
CA SER A 563 15.87 22.57 2.95
C SER A 563 15.89 22.29 4.45
N SER A 564 16.68 23.02 5.21
CA SER A 564 16.81 22.79 6.65
C SER A 564 17.04 24.11 7.36
N THR A 565 16.45 24.26 8.55
CA THR A 565 16.66 25.43 9.39
C THR A 565 17.13 24.96 10.76
N LEU A 566 18.26 25.49 11.23
CA LEU A 566 18.85 25.09 12.50
C LEU A 566 17.85 25.32 13.64
N GLY A 567 17.60 24.28 14.42
CA GLY A 567 16.64 24.28 15.52
C GLY A 567 15.17 24.11 15.13
N GLN A 568 14.79 24.09 13.85
CA GLN A 568 13.39 23.85 13.43
C GLN A 568 13.19 22.50 12.71
N GLY A 569 14.25 21.92 12.16
CA GLY A 569 14.22 20.61 11.51
C GLY A 569 14.60 20.65 10.04
N THR A 570 14.41 19.53 9.35
CA THR A 570 14.76 19.35 7.94
C THR A 570 13.55 18.96 7.11
N ARG A 571 13.50 19.45 5.87
CA ARG A 571 12.52 19.08 4.84
C ARG A 571 13.25 18.64 3.58
N VAL A 572 13.01 17.40 3.21
CA VAL A 572 13.44 16.79 1.95
C VAL A 572 12.25 16.73 1.01
N ARG A 573 12.39 17.31 -0.18
CA ARG A 573 11.36 17.32 -1.21
C ARG A 573 11.83 16.54 -2.42
N ILE A 574 11.03 15.58 -2.86
CA ILE A 574 11.28 14.76 -4.03
C ILE A 574 10.21 15.11 -5.06
N ARG A 575 10.63 15.47 -6.27
CA ARG A 575 9.74 15.75 -7.40
C ARG A 575 9.92 14.64 -8.43
N LEU A 576 8.84 13.95 -8.76
CA LEU A 576 8.82 12.85 -9.73
C LEU A 576 7.84 13.18 -10.86
N PRO A 577 8.16 12.84 -12.12
CA PRO A 577 7.19 12.99 -13.20
C PRO A 577 6.03 12.01 -13.01
N LEU A 578 4.83 12.39 -13.44
CA LEU A 578 3.65 11.53 -13.36
C LEU A 578 3.83 10.20 -14.12
N THR A 579 4.63 10.19 -15.18
CA THR A 579 4.91 9.00 -16.00
C THR A 579 6.40 8.90 -16.31
N LEU A 580 6.98 7.69 -16.20
CA LEU A 580 8.39 7.46 -16.49
C LEU A 580 8.68 7.18 -17.97
N ALA A 581 7.64 6.84 -18.75
CA ALA A 581 7.80 6.35 -20.12
C ALA A 581 7.84 7.49 -21.15
N ILE A 582 7.22 8.64 -20.90
CA ILE A 582 7.06 9.72 -21.87
C ILE A 582 7.77 10.98 -21.38
N ILE A 583 8.49 11.66 -22.27
CA ILE A 583 9.03 13.00 -22.02
C ILE A 583 8.61 13.99 -23.09
N ASP A 584 8.42 15.23 -22.66
CA ASP A 584 8.46 16.40 -23.52
C ASP A 584 9.92 16.71 -23.83
N GLY A 585 10.29 16.54 -25.10
CA GLY A 585 11.62 16.75 -25.59
C GLY A 585 11.69 17.90 -26.59
N PHE A 586 12.87 18.47 -26.74
CA PHE A 586 13.21 19.39 -27.80
C PHE A 586 14.19 18.68 -28.74
N LEU A 587 13.72 18.39 -29.95
CA LEU A 587 14.47 17.64 -30.95
C LEU A 587 15.40 18.56 -31.73
N VAL A 588 16.68 18.19 -31.77
CA VAL A 588 17.75 18.89 -32.47
C VAL A 588 18.55 17.90 -33.30
N ASN A 589 19.14 18.35 -34.40
CA ASN A 589 19.95 17.51 -35.27
C ASN A 589 21.41 17.98 -35.27
N VAL A 590 22.32 17.01 -35.39
CA VAL A 590 23.73 17.20 -35.73
C VAL A 590 24.08 16.19 -36.82
N GLY A 591 24.47 16.68 -37.99
CA GLY A 591 24.65 15.85 -39.17
C GLY A 591 23.35 15.14 -39.57
N GLN A 592 23.36 13.81 -39.52
CA GLN A 592 22.18 12.97 -39.75
C GLN A 592 21.60 12.41 -38.44
N ALA A 593 22.22 12.68 -37.30
CA ALA A 593 21.80 12.16 -36.00
C ALA A 593 20.84 13.12 -35.29
N GLY A 594 19.74 12.57 -34.77
CA GLY A 594 18.79 13.29 -33.93
C GLY A 594 19.09 13.14 -32.44
N TYR A 595 18.97 14.24 -31.70
CA TYR A 595 19.14 14.31 -30.25
C TYR A 595 17.94 14.98 -29.60
N VAL A 596 17.50 14.46 -28.47
CA VAL A 596 16.37 14.99 -27.71
C VAL A 596 16.87 15.57 -26.39
N ILE A 597 16.59 16.83 -26.14
CA ILE A 597 16.87 17.53 -24.89
C ILE A 597 15.55 17.63 -24.10
N PRO A 598 15.47 17.20 -22.83
CA PRO A 598 14.25 17.41 -22.04
C PRO A 598 13.83 18.89 -22.02
N LEU A 599 12.58 19.18 -22.36
CA LEU A 599 12.12 20.54 -22.60
C LEU A 599 12.23 21.42 -21.34
N GLU A 600 12.01 20.82 -20.16
CA GLU A 600 12.20 21.45 -18.84
C GLU A 600 13.62 22.01 -18.60
N GLN A 601 14.62 21.50 -19.32
CA GLN A 601 16.02 21.90 -19.18
C GLN A 601 16.43 22.92 -20.25
N VAL A 602 15.56 23.23 -21.21
CA VAL A 602 15.81 24.22 -22.27
C VAL A 602 15.35 25.60 -21.78
N GLU A 603 16.29 26.54 -21.68
CA GLU A 603 16.00 27.93 -21.28
C GLU A 603 15.66 28.79 -22.49
N GLU A 604 16.52 28.79 -23.51
CA GLU A 604 16.35 29.56 -24.75
C GLU A 604 17.15 28.97 -25.92
N CYS A 605 16.77 29.35 -27.15
CA CYS A 605 17.46 28.95 -28.38
C CYS A 605 17.94 30.19 -29.14
N ILE A 606 19.22 30.22 -29.54
CA ILE A 606 19.86 31.36 -30.21
C ILE A 606 20.50 30.90 -31.52
N GLU A 607 20.46 31.72 -32.56
CA GLU A 607 21.21 31.47 -33.80
C GLU A 607 22.68 31.88 -33.62
N LEU A 608 23.62 30.98 -33.89
CA LEU A 608 25.04 31.27 -33.83
C LEU A 608 25.46 32.00 -35.12
N HIS A 609 25.62 33.31 -35.04
CA HIS A 609 26.15 34.09 -36.16
C HIS A 609 27.67 33.90 -36.29
N SER A 610 28.20 33.93 -37.51
CA SER A 610 29.62 33.76 -37.82
C SER A 610 30.55 34.79 -37.15
N ASP A 611 30.02 35.95 -36.73
CA ASP A 611 30.75 36.98 -35.96
C ASP A 611 30.73 36.73 -34.43
N SER A 612 29.94 35.75 -33.95
CA SER A 612 29.86 35.39 -32.54
C SER A 612 31.12 34.62 -32.15
N ALA A 613 32.09 35.32 -31.58
CA ALA A 613 33.37 34.74 -31.22
C ALA A 613 33.24 33.77 -30.03
N ILE A 614 33.06 32.48 -30.29
CA ILE A 614 33.25 31.43 -29.28
C ILE A 614 34.74 31.43 -28.92
N THR A 615 35.07 32.10 -27.83
CA THR A 615 36.46 32.31 -27.39
C THR A 615 36.79 31.28 -26.34
N ARG A 616 37.68 30.33 -26.66
CA ARG A 616 38.08 29.23 -25.75
C ARG A 616 36.87 28.44 -25.20
N GLY A 617 35.89 28.15 -26.04
CA GLY A 617 34.71 27.36 -25.67
C GLY A 617 33.67 28.11 -24.82
N HIS A 618 33.69 29.45 -24.82
CA HIS A 618 32.69 30.27 -24.15
C HIS A 618 32.05 31.26 -25.13
N LEU A 619 30.75 31.51 -24.97
CA LEU A 619 29.95 32.48 -25.73
C LEU A 619 29.47 33.57 -24.77
N GLU A 620 29.61 34.83 -25.16
CA GLU A 620 29.02 35.93 -24.40
C GLU A 620 27.54 36.07 -24.75
N LEU A 621 26.67 35.86 -23.75
CA LEU A 621 25.22 35.94 -23.88
C LEU A 621 24.67 36.88 -22.81
N HIS A 622 23.99 37.95 -23.23
CA HIS A 622 23.44 38.96 -22.32
C HIS A 622 24.45 39.53 -21.30
N GLY A 623 25.73 39.64 -21.69
CA GLY A 623 26.82 40.12 -20.82
C GLY A 623 27.34 39.09 -19.81
N GLN A 624 26.92 37.83 -19.91
CA GLN A 624 27.44 36.70 -19.13
C GLN A 624 28.21 35.74 -20.05
N MET A 625 29.28 35.14 -19.54
CA MET A 625 30.04 34.12 -20.27
C MET A 625 29.40 32.75 -20.06
N LEU A 626 28.84 32.19 -21.14
CA LEU A 626 28.22 30.87 -21.17
C LEU A 626 29.24 29.84 -21.69
N PRO A 627 29.53 28.75 -20.97
CA PRO A 627 30.33 27.65 -21.52
C PRO A 627 29.55 26.96 -22.63
N VAL A 628 30.21 26.66 -23.75
CA VAL A 628 29.57 26.10 -24.95
C VAL A 628 30.24 24.80 -25.36
N VAL A 629 29.41 23.80 -25.67
CA VAL A 629 29.83 22.50 -26.18
C VAL A 629 29.25 22.30 -27.56
N ARG A 630 30.11 21.95 -28.53
CA ARG A 630 29.61 21.47 -29.82
C ARG A 630 29.24 20.01 -29.70
N LEU A 631 27.97 19.68 -29.92
CA LEU A 631 27.50 18.29 -29.88
C LEU A 631 28.21 17.44 -30.93
N ARG A 632 28.57 18.04 -32.08
CA ARG A 632 29.42 17.42 -33.11
C ARG A 632 30.75 16.91 -32.55
N GLU A 633 31.48 17.78 -31.84
CA GLU A 633 32.79 17.43 -31.25
C GLU A 633 32.61 16.41 -30.11
N LEU A 634 31.50 16.48 -29.37
CA LEU A 634 31.21 15.58 -28.25
C LEU A 634 30.93 14.15 -28.71
N PHE A 635 30.26 13.98 -29.84
CA PHE A 635 29.88 12.67 -30.40
C PHE A 635 30.77 12.22 -31.56
N ASP A 636 31.88 12.92 -31.82
CA ASP A 636 32.86 12.61 -32.85
C ASP A 636 32.21 12.46 -34.25
N ASP A 637 31.34 13.42 -34.59
CA ASP A 637 30.62 13.43 -35.87
C ASP A 637 31.43 14.15 -36.96
N ASP A 638 31.85 13.38 -37.97
CA ASP A 638 32.70 13.82 -39.09
C ASP A 638 31.95 14.62 -40.18
N SER A 639 30.64 14.89 -40.04
CA SER A 639 29.91 15.62 -41.07
C SER A 639 30.32 17.09 -41.15
N THR A 640 30.06 17.72 -42.31
CA THR A 640 30.45 19.11 -42.52
C THR A 640 29.51 20.05 -41.77
N PRO A 641 30.02 21.00 -40.94
CA PRO A 641 29.17 21.95 -40.24
C PRO A 641 28.34 22.79 -41.21
N PRO A 642 27.04 23.01 -40.93
CA PRO A 642 26.22 23.90 -41.73
C PRO A 642 26.71 25.36 -41.63
N ARG A 643 26.32 26.19 -42.59
CA ARG A 643 26.68 27.62 -42.58
C ARG A 643 26.09 28.40 -41.40
N ARG A 644 25.00 27.89 -40.82
CA ARG A 644 24.32 28.45 -39.66
C ARG A 644 24.15 27.33 -38.65
N GLU A 645 24.69 27.54 -37.46
CA GLU A 645 24.50 26.67 -36.31
C GLU A 645 23.55 27.37 -35.33
N SER A 646 22.97 26.62 -34.41
CA SER A 646 22.15 27.16 -33.32
C SER A 646 22.71 26.74 -31.98
N VAL A 647 22.48 27.54 -30.94
CA VAL A 647 22.84 27.25 -29.57
C VAL A 647 21.57 27.03 -28.78
N VAL A 648 21.41 25.85 -28.20
CA VAL A 648 20.38 25.58 -27.20
C VAL A 648 20.97 25.82 -25.83
N VAL A 649 20.48 26.83 -25.12
CA VAL A 649 20.89 27.11 -23.75
C VAL A 649 20.14 26.17 -22.83
N VAL A 650 20.91 25.37 -22.09
CA VAL A 650 20.38 24.42 -21.12
C VAL A 650 20.79 24.81 -19.71
N GLN A 651 19.88 24.61 -18.76
CA GLN A 651 20.11 24.96 -17.37
C GLN A 651 19.69 23.82 -16.43
N GLN A 652 20.53 23.53 -15.45
CA GLN A 652 20.14 22.67 -14.33
C GLN A 652 20.92 22.98 -13.05
N GLY A 653 20.22 23.06 -11.92
CA GLY A 653 20.85 23.25 -10.61
C GLY A 653 21.75 24.50 -10.53
N GLY A 654 21.39 25.57 -11.24
CA GLY A 654 22.18 26.82 -11.30
C GLY A 654 23.33 26.81 -12.32
N LEU A 655 23.70 25.65 -12.88
CA LEU A 655 24.67 25.56 -13.96
C LEU A 655 23.99 25.82 -15.31
N ARG A 656 24.62 26.62 -16.17
CA ARG A 656 24.15 26.94 -17.53
C ARG A 656 25.22 26.57 -18.54
N ALA A 657 24.82 25.99 -19.67
CA ALA A 657 25.70 25.77 -20.82
C ALA A 657 24.94 25.92 -22.14
N GLY A 658 25.67 26.25 -23.21
CA GLY A 658 25.15 26.25 -24.57
C GLY A 658 25.53 24.97 -25.31
N LEU A 659 24.56 24.34 -25.95
CA LEU A 659 24.77 23.20 -26.84
C LEU A 659 24.69 23.67 -28.28
N VAL A 660 25.81 23.64 -29.01
CA VAL A 660 25.82 23.96 -30.45
C VAL A 660 25.30 22.77 -31.23
N VAL A 661 24.26 23.02 -32.01
CA VAL A 661 23.56 22.08 -32.88
C VAL A 661 23.49 22.63 -34.29
N ASP A 662 23.30 21.73 -35.26
CA ASP A 662 23.18 22.13 -36.66
C ASP A 662 21.80 22.70 -36.98
N GLN A 663 20.75 22.06 -36.45
CA GLN A 663 19.37 22.40 -36.75
C GLN A 663 18.45 22.18 -35.56
N LEU A 664 17.54 23.12 -35.34
CA LEU A 664 16.42 23.00 -34.39
C LEU A 664 15.21 22.42 -35.14
N VAL A 665 14.68 21.28 -34.67
CA VAL A 665 13.47 20.69 -35.25
C VAL A 665 12.22 21.20 -34.52
N GLY A 666 12.27 21.23 -33.19
CA GLY A 666 11.21 21.77 -32.34
C GLY A 666 10.80 20.83 -31.20
N GLU A 667 9.66 21.14 -30.59
CA GLU A 667 9.07 20.32 -29.53
C GLU A 667 8.60 18.96 -30.05
N PHE A 668 8.87 17.92 -29.27
CA PHE A 668 8.64 16.53 -29.62
C PHE A 668 8.35 15.69 -28.37
N GLN A 669 7.12 15.20 -28.25
CA GLN A 669 6.75 14.22 -27.23
C GLN A 669 7.20 12.83 -27.63
N THR A 670 7.81 12.10 -26.71
CA THR A 670 8.41 10.82 -27.07
C THR A 670 8.51 9.81 -25.94
N VAL A 671 8.46 8.54 -26.31
CA VAL A 671 8.61 7.41 -25.39
C VAL A 671 10.08 7.07 -25.26
N ILE A 672 10.54 6.98 -24.02
CA ILE A 672 11.92 6.72 -23.71
C ILE A 672 12.12 5.23 -23.59
N LYS A 673 13.09 4.72 -24.34
CA LYS A 673 13.60 3.37 -24.17
C LYS A 673 14.95 3.41 -23.47
N PRO A 674 15.16 2.58 -22.43
CA PRO A 674 16.43 2.53 -21.71
C PRO A 674 17.52 2.01 -22.64
N LEU A 675 18.72 2.58 -22.53
CA LEU A 675 19.88 2.07 -23.24
C LEU A 675 20.33 0.73 -22.63
N GLY A 676 20.67 -0.24 -23.48
CA GLY A 676 21.17 -1.54 -23.02
C GLY A 676 22.51 -1.42 -22.28
N LYS A 677 22.88 -2.47 -21.52
CA LYS A 677 24.09 -2.50 -20.67
C LYS A 677 25.39 -2.15 -21.41
N VAL A 678 25.44 -2.37 -22.73
CA VAL A 678 26.60 -2.02 -23.59
C VAL A 678 26.90 -0.51 -23.57
N PHE A 679 25.89 0.34 -23.37
CA PHE A 679 26.02 1.80 -23.35
C PHE A 679 26.23 2.38 -21.95
N ALA A 680 26.45 1.54 -20.92
CA ALA A 680 26.63 2.01 -19.55
C ALA A 680 27.84 2.96 -19.37
N ALA A 681 28.82 2.90 -20.28
CA ALA A 681 29.97 3.81 -20.31
C ALA A 681 29.62 5.22 -20.84
N CYS A 682 28.54 5.37 -21.63
CA CYS A 682 28.10 6.66 -22.16
C CYS A 682 27.37 7.46 -21.08
N ARG A 683 28.10 8.32 -20.38
CA ARG A 683 27.56 9.11 -19.25
C ARG A 683 26.67 10.27 -19.67
N VAL A 684 26.69 10.65 -20.95
CA VAL A 684 25.98 11.83 -21.50
C VAL A 684 24.58 11.49 -22.01
N LEU A 685 24.21 10.20 -22.08
CA LEU A 685 22.94 9.76 -22.64
C LEU A 685 22.03 9.20 -21.54
N GLY A 686 20.77 9.65 -21.54
CA GLY A 686 19.74 9.20 -20.60
C GLY A 686 18.82 8.12 -21.18
N GLY A 687 18.86 7.89 -22.48
CA GLY A 687 17.97 6.95 -23.18
C GLY A 687 18.01 7.13 -24.69
N PHE A 688 17.12 6.45 -25.39
CA PHE A 688 16.85 6.69 -26.79
C PHE A 688 15.34 6.69 -27.07
N THR A 689 14.96 7.21 -28.22
CA THR A 689 13.61 7.11 -28.75
C THR A 689 13.63 6.78 -30.23
N ILE A 690 12.49 6.37 -30.76
CA ILE A 690 12.26 6.12 -32.17
C ILE A 690 11.39 7.27 -32.69
N LEU A 691 11.90 7.98 -33.70
CA LEU A 691 11.19 9.04 -34.39
C LEU A 691 10.12 8.46 -35.33
N GLY A 692 9.17 9.29 -35.76
CA GLY A 692 8.06 8.85 -36.61
C GLY A 692 8.47 8.28 -37.97
N ASP A 693 9.68 8.57 -38.45
CA ASP A 693 10.28 8.01 -39.66
C ASP A 693 11.03 6.69 -39.41
N GLY A 694 11.02 6.19 -38.17
CA GLY A 694 11.72 4.98 -37.74
C GLY A 694 13.19 5.19 -37.41
N SER A 695 13.73 6.41 -37.56
CA SER A 695 15.09 6.73 -37.15
C SER A 695 15.20 6.77 -35.62
N VAL A 696 16.42 6.59 -35.10
CA VAL A 696 16.69 6.61 -33.66
C VAL A 696 17.20 7.98 -33.27
N ALA A 697 16.61 8.58 -32.25
CA ALA A 697 17.11 9.79 -31.62
C ALA A 697 17.61 9.49 -30.19
N LEU A 698 18.72 10.10 -29.81
CA LEU A 698 19.36 9.90 -28.51
C LEU A 698 18.92 10.96 -27.51
N ILE A 699 18.51 10.57 -26.31
CA ILE A 699 18.09 11.52 -25.28
C ILE A 699 19.31 11.92 -24.44
N LEU A 700 19.57 13.22 -24.35
CA LEU A 700 20.70 13.77 -23.61
C LEU A 700 20.41 13.83 -22.10
N ASP A 701 21.37 13.41 -21.29
CA ASP A 701 21.41 13.59 -19.84
C ASP A 701 22.14 14.90 -19.54
N ILE A 702 21.39 16.01 -19.58
CA ILE A 702 21.89 17.36 -19.29
C ILE A 702 22.54 17.49 -17.90
N PRO A 703 22.00 16.91 -16.80
CA PRO A 703 22.63 17.08 -15.49
C PRO A 703 24.06 16.53 -15.48
N ARG A 704 24.26 15.35 -16.06
CA ARG A 704 25.59 14.74 -16.17
C ARG A 704 26.49 15.49 -17.13
N LEU A 705 25.95 15.97 -18.25
CA LEU A 705 26.69 16.79 -19.21
C LEU A 705 27.23 18.06 -18.55
N LEU A 706 26.38 18.81 -17.83
CA LEU A 706 26.77 20.03 -17.12
C LEU A 706 27.83 19.76 -16.03
N THR A 707 27.67 18.67 -15.28
CA THR A 707 28.64 18.28 -14.24
C THR A 707 30.01 17.96 -14.85
N GLN A 708 30.04 17.28 -16.01
CA GLN A 708 31.28 16.96 -16.72
C GLN A 708 31.98 18.20 -17.28
N LEU A 709 31.22 19.23 -17.64
CA LEU A 709 31.77 20.51 -18.12
C LEU A 709 32.28 21.39 -16.98
N ALA A 710 31.68 21.30 -15.80
CA ALA A 710 32.10 22.03 -14.60
C ALA A 710 33.38 21.45 -13.97
N ALA A 711 33.66 20.15 -14.16
CA ALA A 711 34.88 19.53 -13.66
C ALA A 711 36.14 20.14 -14.34
N PRO A 712 37.20 20.49 -13.58
CA PRO A 712 38.43 20.98 -14.19
C PRO A 712 38.99 19.90 -15.13
N ARG A 713 39.28 20.28 -16.38
CA ARG A 713 39.94 19.41 -17.38
C ARG A 713 41.32 18.96 -16.87
N SER A 714 41.36 17.99 -15.97
CA SER A 714 42.54 17.14 -15.76
C SER A 714 42.58 16.17 -16.92
N ALA A 715 43.65 16.27 -17.71
CA ALA A 715 43.91 15.46 -18.89
C ALA A 715 43.66 13.97 -18.64
N VAL A 716 42.54 13.47 -19.16
CA VAL A 716 42.44 12.09 -19.63
C VAL A 716 42.17 12.23 -21.12
N PRO A 717 43.15 11.91 -22.00
CA PRO A 717 42.86 11.83 -23.43
C PRO A 717 41.75 10.80 -23.62
N PHE A 718 40.78 11.08 -24.49
CA PHE A 718 40.01 10.02 -25.12
C PHE A 718 41.02 9.02 -25.68
N GLU A 719 41.10 7.82 -25.09
CA GLU A 719 42.02 6.78 -25.57
C GLU A 719 41.65 6.46 -27.02
N THR A 720 42.52 6.90 -27.91
CA THR A 720 42.55 6.55 -29.31
C THR A 720 42.56 5.03 -29.42
N LYS A 721 41.55 4.49 -30.09
CA LYS A 721 41.45 3.07 -30.49
C LYS A 721 42.81 2.55 -30.95
N GLN A 722 43.37 1.58 -30.22
CA GLN A 722 44.36 0.69 -30.82
C GLN A 722 43.67 -0.10 -31.92
N SER A 723 44.18 0.06 -33.14
CA SER A 723 43.75 -0.68 -34.31
C SER A 723 44.05 -2.17 -34.10
N TYR A 724 43.03 -3.01 -33.98
CA TYR A 724 43.20 -4.43 -34.24
C TYR A 724 43.03 -4.66 -35.74
N ALA A 725 44.18 -4.74 -36.41
CA ALA A 725 44.31 -5.26 -37.77
C ALA A 725 44.97 -6.64 -37.69
N HIS A 726 44.37 -7.62 -38.38
CA HIS A 726 44.83 -9.00 -38.61
C HIS A 726 44.83 -9.90 -37.35
N GLU A 727 44.27 -11.12 -37.33
CA GLU A 727 44.00 -12.15 -38.36
C GLU A 727 42.56 -12.69 -38.34
#